data_AF-A0A8H5TEH8-F1
#
_entry.id   AF-A0A8H5TEH8-F1
#
_cell.length_a   1.000
_cell.length_b   1.000
_cell.length_c   1.000
_cell.angle_alpha   90.00
_cell.angle_beta   90.00
_cell.angle_gamma   90.00
#
_symmetry.space_group_name_H-M   'P 1'
#
loop_
_entity.id
_entity.type
_entity.pdbx_description
1 polymer ?
#
loop_
_entity_poly.entity_id
_entity_poly.type
_entity_poly.pdbx_seq_one_letter_code
_entity_poly.pdbx_strand_id
1 'polypeptide(L)'
;MLPITTCFVAGLQYLIHPLKLGTIQETINPDALIPITLLTTEEIFGDLEGILNLFDSYDDVFVPDFGSILVEKTGDNSSQVWGNTRQVYHMDQIKALDGFSELPSGPYFLYGPNLHQAWRLYDDEFGAFTVGVVPDDLGKPDEFQPLTSASFLGDSVTVPVPSRLYYPRPSAKKPLSGIRVSIGDTVSLKGTHTTFSSRAWKSLYKEASNSTAKYAQELLDQGAVIIGKTKTSQFGTGAEWVDQQAPWSARGDGYHSMKGGSVGATAALIGYPWLDHSIGVDDGRVTSEDGIYSLIQTTNIVDDHVFTTSRFDKTRLFSRTLKGLLDFTSSPKSELKSASPKIIIPIDLISPAHGGAINDFVSILENHLDVKADRIDVGKVWESNPPVQAKESMQTYMALVPFRLWCYDYYHAFDEFRVDYRQKFHHEPFAEITPQYFWDKCKDIKEEHHKDMGRLEIYRRWFDENIMRISTPNSKSDAIIILPCSASQIEHRNEPVAPPTVYEGIDSKTLAPVLGASLLSFPFAQIPYESELTGRTEYKSVCVSVLSPQGQENPAIQLIQKTLKKEHIPTEVDVGRFTFPIKVSNHLSTSHHYTQLLDIATSLVKKRLRLHNDCPVNSAYMWANVVGLDWSGSLFVPSNIKYAKSIHGYLYVIMLTAVDLTIWLVFGNNNGASIRAVNLQGFANKLMDRRGLILMLPWGLRPKRSADHLFTPGQITKMAEPANTPVPASTPRATSPAPQLPLFTHSGATLSTRSIPTSKPRVLHIGDPIKYNPETYLRFSIQCEIVRPSTEERQRPEFIKSLKEKRWGDFDAIFRPFWGTGGEMGKWDDELISLLPRSVKVFASAGAGFDWADTKLLGERGIIYCNSGLAAAEAVADFAIAAIISTFRVLPWCISSALSGDGEAFNTNHRDATMQSYNLRDRALGLVGFGNIGQQIAARARHGFGMNIHYYDILPKPTSVVAPLRATHHETLESLLAQCDCVVLCTPAGDSTLINATTLPLFKSGARFVNIARGSLVDEDALVVALREGPLSNAALDVHANEPQVHPGLLELAKQGRVLLTCHNAGGTVDTHKGFEELSMRNIMALLSGGEAITPVNLQFLKK
;
A
#
# COMPACT_ATOMS: atom_id res chain seq x y z
N MET A 1 -20.97 26.84 5.78
CA MET A 1 -20.56 25.46 5.46
C MET A 1 -21.73 24.74 4.81
N LEU A 2 -21.54 24.28 3.57
CA LEU A 2 -22.48 23.34 2.96
C LEU A 2 -22.34 21.98 3.67
N PRO A 3 -23.43 21.22 3.86
CA PRO A 3 -23.35 19.89 4.46
C PRO A 3 -22.49 18.97 3.59
N ILE A 4 -21.52 18.33 4.22
CA ILE A 4 -20.62 17.37 3.59
C ILE A 4 -21.33 16.02 3.57
N THR A 5 -21.61 15.50 2.37
CA THR A 5 -22.25 14.20 2.18
C THR A 5 -21.21 13.18 1.72
N THR A 6 -21.11 12.06 2.43
CA THR A 6 -20.24 10.94 2.03
C THR A 6 -21.05 9.68 1.78
N CYS A 7 -20.52 8.78 0.96
CA CYS A 7 -21.14 7.51 0.61
C CYS A 7 -20.09 6.45 0.31
N PHE A 8 -20.53 5.21 0.10
CA PHE A 8 -19.68 4.11 -0.32
C PHE A 8 -20.07 3.62 -1.70
N VAL A 9 -19.08 3.42 -2.57
CA VAL A 9 -19.22 2.77 -3.88
C VAL A 9 -18.14 1.69 -3.95
N ALA A 10 -18.54 0.44 -4.21
CA ALA A 10 -17.62 -0.71 -4.23
C ALA A 10 -16.73 -0.84 -2.98
N GLY A 11 -17.23 -0.45 -1.79
CA GLY A 11 -16.46 -0.46 -0.54
C GLY A 11 -15.45 0.68 -0.38
N LEU A 12 -15.36 1.59 -1.35
CA LEU A 12 -14.54 2.80 -1.27
C LEU A 12 -15.39 3.99 -0.84
N GLN A 13 -14.82 4.88 -0.03
CA GLN A 13 -15.51 6.05 0.47
C GLN A 13 -15.39 7.22 -0.50
N TYR A 14 -16.51 7.90 -0.75
CA TYR A 14 -16.58 9.07 -1.61
C TYR A 14 -17.23 10.24 -0.91
N LEU A 15 -16.72 11.43 -1.21
CA LEU A 15 -17.36 12.71 -0.98
C LEU A 15 -18.18 13.10 -2.21
N ILE A 16 -19.42 13.50 -1.97
CA ILE A 16 -20.22 14.19 -2.98
C ILE A 16 -19.92 15.67 -2.85
N HIS A 17 -19.33 16.25 -3.90
CA HIS A 17 -18.99 17.65 -3.88
C HIS A 17 -20.25 18.51 -3.70
N PRO A 18 -20.28 19.49 -2.77
CA PRO A 18 -21.51 20.20 -2.43
C PRO A 18 -22.04 21.09 -3.58
N LEU A 19 -21.19 21.48 -4.52
CA LEU A 19 -21.58 22.24 -5.70
C LEU A 19 -22.46 21.40 -6.65
N LYS A 20 -23.69 21.87 -6.87
CA LYS A 20 -24.58 21.36 -7.92
C LYS A 20 -24.12 21.82 -9.30
N LEU A 21 -23.94 20.87 -10.21
CA LEU A 21 -23.48 21.10 -11.59
C LEU A 21 -24.59 21.02 -12.65
N GLY A 22 -25.75 20.50 -12.29
CA GLY A 22 -26.86 20.38 -13.22
C GLY A 22 -28.01 19.57 -12.68
N THR A 23 -29.01 19.32 -13.52
CA THR A 23 -30.13 18.42 -13.25
C THR A 23 -30.42 17.52 -14.43
N ILE A 24 -30.89 16.30 -14.15
CA ILE A 24 -31.44 15.40 -15.17
C ILE A 24 -32.93 15.66 -15.42
N GLN A 25 -33.44 15.22 -16.56
CA GLN A 25 -34.86 15.34 -16.95
C GLN A 25 -35.73 14.29 -16.24
N GLU A 26 -35.17 13.12 -15.96
CA GLU A 26 -35.89 11.99 -15.40
C GLU A 26 -36.28 12.21 -13.93
N THR A 27 -37.43 11.66 -13.55
CA THR A 27 -37.90 11.68 -12.16
C THR A 27 -37.25 10.55 -11.38
N ILE A 28 -36.35 10.92 -10.47
CA ILE A 28 -35.73 10.00 -9.50
C ILE A 28 -36.10 10.39 -8.08
N ASN A 29 -36.00 9.44 -7.15
CA ASN A 29 -36.28 9.70 -5.74
C ASN A 29 -35.38 10.85 -5.25
N PRO A 30 -35.94 11.92 -4.65
CA PRO A 30 -35.18 13.11 -4.23
C PRO A 30 -34.08 12.79 -3.20
N ASP A 31 -34.20 11.69 -2.47
CA ASP A 31 -33.21 11.25 -1.47
C ASP A 31 -32.25 10.19 -2.01
N ALA A 32 -32.39 9.79 -3.29
CA ALA A 32 -31.48 8.80 -3.88
C ALA A 32 -30.10 9.39 -4.09
N LEU A 33 -29.09 8.57 -3.79
CA LEU A 33 -27.69 8.85 -4.02
C LEU A 33 -27.15 7.78 -4.97
N ILE A 34 -26.84 8.17 -6.19
CA ILE A 34 -26.60 7.22 -7.29
C ILE A 34 -25.25 7.55 -7.95
N PRO A 35 -24.27 6.62 -7.98
CA PRO A 35 -23.08 6.78 -8.79
C PRO A 35 -23.43 6.62 -10.27
N ILE A 36 -22.99 7.57 -11.10
CA ILE A 36 -23.25 7.58 -12.55
C ILE A 36 -21.99 7.92 -13.34
N THR A 37 -22.00 7.62 -14.63
CA THR A 37 -21.00 8.12 -15.57
C THR A 37 -21.63 9.13 -16.53
N LEU A 38 -21.11 10.35 -16.56
CA LEU A 38 -21.54 11.38 -17.51
C LEU A 38 -20.76 11.21 -18.81
N LEU A 39 -21.45 11.12 -19.95
CA LEU A 39 -20.86 10.86 -21.28
C LEU A 39 -21.58 11.66 -22.38
N THR A 40 -20.91 11.87 -23.51
CA THR A 40 -21.56 12.38 -24.73
C THR A 40 -22.35 11.29 -25.45
N THR A 41 -23.25 11.67 -26.36
CA THR A 41 -23.97 10.74 -27.25
C THR A 41 -23.02 9.80 -27.99
N GLU A 42 -21.95 10.33 -28.58
CA GLU A 42 -20.97 9.53 -29.33
C GLU A 42 -20.21 8.53 -28.43
N GLU A 43 -19.93 8.91 -27.19
CA GLU A 43 -19.27 8.03 -26.21
C GLU A 43 -20.19 6.90 -25.75
N ILE A 44 -21.49 7.18 -25.55
CA ILE A 44 -22.49 6.18 -25.15
C ILE A 44 -22.73 5.16 -26.26
N PHE A 45 -22.89 5.63 -27.50
CA PHE A 45 -23.25 4.79 -28.64
C PHE A 45 -22.05 4.31 -29.49
N GLY A 46 -20.82 4.69 -29.10
CA GLY A 46 -19.56 4.25 -29.69
C GLY A 46 -18.94 3.05 -28.96
N ASP A 47 -17.63 3.12 -28.66
CA ASP A 47 -16.92 2.09 -27.88
C ASP A 47 -17.01 2.37 -26.37
N LEU A 48 -18.22 2.23 -25.83
CA LEU A 48 -18.50 2.51 -24.42
C LEU A 48 -17.59 1.69 -23.47
N GLU A 49 -17.43 0.39 -23.71
CA GLU A 49 -16.57 -0.45 -22.86
C GLU A 49 -15.11 -0.02 -22.94
N GLY A 50 -14.61 0.31 -24.12
CA GLY A 50 -13.27 0.88 -24.27
C GLY A 50 -13.08 2.16 -23.46
N ILE A 51 -14.09 3.04 -23.45
CA ILE A 51 -14.07 4.29 -22.68
C ILE A 51 -14.11 4.04 -21.17
N LEU A 52 -15.01 3.18 -20.69
CA LEU A 52 -15.10 2.88 -19.25
C LEU A 52 -13.82 2.17 -18.74
N ASN A 53 -13.25 1.26 -19.53
CA ASN A 53 -11.96 0.63 -19.22
C ASN A 53 -10.81 1.66 -19.23
N LEU A 54 -10.86 2.64 -20.14
CA LEU A 54 -9.88 3.72 -20.15
C LEU A 54 -9.99 4.57 -18.89
N PHE A 55 -11.20 4.91 -18.44
CA PHE A 55 -11.42 5.62 -17.18
C PHE A 55 -10.86 4.85 -15.99
N ASP A 56 -11.18 3.57 -15.85
CA ASP A 56 -10.66 2.69 -14.78
C ASP A 56 -9.13 2.58 -14.79
N SER A 57 -8.50 2.58 -15.98
CA SER A 57 -7.05 2.50 -16.10
C SER A 57 -6.30 3.79 -15.77
N TYR A 58 -6.94 4.95 -15.97
CA TYR A 58 -6.29 6.26 -15.88
C TYR A 58 -6.67 7.02 -14.60
N ASP A 59 -7.88 6.83 -14.10
CA ASP A 59 -8.45 7.58 -12.99
C ASP A 59 -8.60 6.71 -11.75
N ASP A 60 -7.94 7.12 -10.67
CA ASP A 60 -7.95 6.44 -9.38
C ASP A 60 -9.21 6.74 -8.53
N VAL A 61 -10.12 7.56 -9.07
CA VAL A 61 -11.42 7.89 -8.47
C VAL A 61 -12.55 7.10 -9.12
N PHE A 62 -12.53 6.93 -10.45
CA PHE A 62 -13.47 6.07 -11.15
C PHE A 62 -13.30 4.60 -10.73
N VAL A 63 -14.43 3.91 -10.58
CA VAL A 63 -14.48 2.46 -10.44
C VAL A 63 -15.61 1.92 -11.32
N PRO A 64 -15.57 0.64 -11.75
CA PRO A 64 -16.54 0.11 -12.71
C PRO A 64 -18.01 0.26 -12.30
N ASP A 65 -18.31 0.33 -11.00
CA ASP A 65 -19.65 0.56 -10.47
C ASP A 65 -20.29 1.88 -10.94
N PHE A 66 -19.50 2.92 -11.22
CA PHE A 66 -19.99 4.16 -11.82
C PHE A 66 -20.56 3.94 -13.24
N GLY A 67 -20.13 2.89 -13.93
CA GLY A 67 -20.58 2.54 -15.29
C GLY A 67 -21.96 1.87 -15.36
N SER A 68 -22.66 1.70 -14.23
CA SER A 68 -23.96 1.02 -14.18
C SER A 68 -25.11 1.90 -14.73
N ILE A 69 -25.03 3.20 -14.48
CA ILE A 69 -26.00 4.21 -14.93
C ILE A 69 -25.23 5.28 -15.70
N LEU A 70 -25.69 5.58 -16.90
CA LEU A 70 -25.08 6.57 -17.78
C LEU A 70 -25.97 7.80 -17.83
N VAL A 71 -25.36 8.97 -17.91
CA VAL A 71 -26.07 10.24 -18.13
C VAL A 71 -25.51 10.89 -19.39
N GLU A 72 -26.39 11.18 -20.34
CA GLU A 72 -26.06 11.87 -21.59
C GLU A 72 -26.04 13.39 -21.38
N LYS A 73 -24.95 14.03 -21.84
CA LYS A 73 -24.75 15.49 -21.70
C LYS A 73 -25.73 16.34 -22.53
N THR A 74 -26.06 15.91 -23.75
CA THR A 74 -26.88 16.68 -24.69
C THR A 74 -28.09 15.86 -25.09
N GLY A 75 -29.21 16.04 -24.39
CA GLY A 75 -30.46 15.37 -24.71
C GLY A 75 -31.21 16.12 -25.81
N ASP A 76 -31.05 15.74 -27.07
CA ASP A 76 -32.12 15.99 -28.05
C ASP A 76 -33.25 15.00 -27.72
N ASN A 77 -34.47 15.53 -27.56
CA ASN A 77 -35.66 14.72 -27.31
C ASN A 77 -35.74 13.61 -28.36
N SER A 78 -35.57 12.36 -27.91
CA SER A 78 -35.63 11.08 -28.63
C SER A 78 -34.30 10.45 -29.03
N SER A 79 -34.01 9.29 -28.43
CA SER A 79 -33.78 8.07 -29.21
C SER A 79 -34.04 6.80 -28.40
N GLN A 80 -34.70 5.85 -29.06
CA GLN A 80 -35.05 4.53 -28.54
C GLN A 80 -33.81 3.75 -28.10
N VAL A 81 -33.90 3.13 -26.93
CA VAL A 81 -32.96 2.13 -26.42
C VAL A 81 -32.91 0.95 -27.41
N TRP A 82 -31.78 0.80 -28.10
CA TRP A 82 -31.43 -0.47 -28.76
C TRP A 82 -30.25 -1.12 -28.02
N GLY A 83 -30.57 -2.16 -27.24
CA GLY A 83 -29.74 -3.36 -27.22
C GLY A 83 -28.83 -3.67 -26.02
N ASN A 84 -28.78 -2.90 -24.92
CA ASN A 84 -27.96 -3.27 -23.74
C ASN A 84 -28.63 -2.91 -22.40
N THR A 85 -28.26 -3.64 -21.34
CA THR A 85 -28.85 -3.70 -19.99
C THR A 85 -28.62 -2.47 -19.08
N ARG A 86 -28.01 -1.37 -19.57
CA ARG A 86 -27.71 -0.17 -18.76
C ARG A 86 -28.77 0.90 -18.92
N GLN A 87 -29.08 1.61 -17.83
CA GLN A 87 -29.99 2.76 -17.86
C GLN A 87 -29.24 4.01 -18.33
N VAL A 88 -29.84 4.76 -19.25
CA VAL A 88 -29.33 6.03 -19.75
C VAL A 88 -30.33 7.13 -19.39
N TYR A 89 -29.87 8.15 -18.67
CA TYR A 89 -30.62 9.36 -18.33
C TYR A 89 -30.11 10.56 -19.13
N HIS A 90 -30.87 11.65 -19.15
CA HIS A 90 -30.58 12.82 -19.99
C HIS A 90 -30.49 14.09 -19.15
N MET A 91 -29.48 14.90 -19.41
CA MET A 91 -29.38 16.21 -18.76
C MET A 91 -30.49 17.17 -19.22
N ASP A 92 -31.09 17.88 -18.26
CA ASP A 92 -32.02 18.99 -18.50
C ASP A 92 -31.26 20.31 -18.52
N GLN A 93 -30.49 20.57 -17.45
CA GLN A 93 -29.70 21.78 -17.28
C GLN A 93 -28.28 21.44 -16.89
N ILE A 94 -27.31 22.08 -17.54
CA ILE A 94 -25.89 21.94 -17.24
C ILE A 94 -25.32 23.31 -16.88
N LYS A 95 -24.56 23.37 -15.79
CA LYS A 95 -23.66 24.47 -15.48
C LYS A 95 -22.30 24.17 -16.10
N ALA A 96 -21.88 24.97 -17.07
CA ALA A 96 -20.51 24.88 -17.59
C ALA A 96 -19.48 25.22 -16.50
N LEU A 97 -18.39 24.46 -16.46
CA LEU A 97 -17.23 24.73 -15.61
C LEU A 97 -16.19 25.54 -16.39
N ASP A 98 -15.45 26.42 -15.72
CA ASP A 98 -14.44 27.25 -16.36
C ASP A 98 -13.38 26.42 -17.09
N GLY A 99 -13.16 26.75 -18.37
CA GLY A 99 -12.24 26.03 -19.24
C GLY A 99 -12.85 24.86 -20.01
N PHE A 100 -14.14 24.58 -19.81
CA PHE A 100 -14.89 23.59 -20.56
C PHE A 100 -16.06 24.21 -21.33
N SER A 101 -16.29 23.76 -22.56
CA SER A 101 -17.53 24.06 -23.29
C SER A 101 -18.74 23.29 -22.75
N GLU A 102 -18.49 22.10 -22.20
CA GLU A 102 -19.47 21.19 -21.58
C GLU A 102 -18.80 20.43 -20.43
N LEU A 103 -19.57 19.92 -19.46
CA LEU A 103 -19.00 19.15 -18.35
C LEU A 103 -18.14 17.96 -18.84
N PRO A 104 -16.98 17.69 -18.21
CA PRO A 104 -16.12 16.59 -18.61
C PRO A 104 -16.81 15.22 -18.44
N SER A 105 -16.44 14.26 -19.29
CA SER A 105 -16.91 12.88 -19.14
C SER A 105 -16.20 12.20 -17.97
N GLY A 106 -16.91 11.40 -17.18
CA GLY A 106 -16.31 10.74 -16.02
C GLY A 106 -17.31 10.37 -14.92
N PRO A 107 -16.83 9.98 -13.72
CA PRO A 107 -17.67 9.59 -12.60
C PRO A 107 -18.40 10.81 -12.02
N TYR A 108 -19.66 10.70 -11.63
CA TYR A 108 -20.41 11.72 -10.89
C TYR A 108 -21.41 11.05 -9.94
N PHE A 109 -22.04 11.83 -9.08
CA PHE A 109 -23.20 11.42 -8.29
C PHE A 109 -24.45 12.19 -8.69
N LEU A 110 -25.57 11.49 -8.69
CA LEU A 110 -26.89 12.10 -8.56
C LEU A 110 -27.30 12.10 -7.09
N TYR A 111 -27.66 13.26 -6.56
CA TYR A 111 -28.36 13.41 -5.27
C TYR A 111 -29.73 14.00 -5.51
N GLY A 112 -30.75 13.13 -5.47
CA GLY A 112 -31.98 13.38 -6.22
C GLY A 112 -31.65 13.69 -7.68
N PRO A 113 -32.36 14.60 -8.36
CA PRO A 113 -32.09 14.92 -9.77
C PRO A 113 -30.80 15.71 -9.99
N ASN A 114 -30.08 16.10 -8.94
CA ASN A 114 -28.96 17.03 -9.03
C ASN A 114 -27.64 16.31 -9.27
N LEU A 115 -26.84 16.82 -10.21
CA LEU A 115 -25.53 16.28 -10.56
C LEU A 115 -24.42 16.92 -9.71
N HIS A 116 -23.52 16.10 -9.17
CA HIS A 116 -22.39 16.51 -8.32
C HIS A 116 -21.12 15.72 -8.67
N GLN A 117 -19.94 16.33 -8.52
CA GLN A 117 -18.67 15.58 -8.71
C GLN A 117 -18.50 14.50 -7.62
N ALA A 118 -17.90 13.39 -8.03
CA ALA A 118 -17.41 12.32 -7.19
C ALA A 118 -15.95 12.60 -6.81
N TRP A 119 -15.67 12.70 -5.51
CA TRP A 119 -14.33 12.83 -4.97
C TRP A 119 -14.05 11.62 -4.10
N ARG A 120 -12.98 10.88 -4.34
CA ARG A 120 -12.62 9.74 -3.49
C ARG A 120 -12.01 10.24 -2.18
N LEU A 121 -12.40 9.64 -1.06
CA LEU A 121 -11.77 9.89 0.23
C LEU A 121 -10.68 8.86 0.48
N TYR A 122 -9.44 9.33 0.66
CA TYR A 122 -8.30 8.51 1.03
C TYR A 122 -7.92 8.74 2.49
N ASP A 123 -7.62 7.67 3.22
CA ASP A 123 -7.12 7.76 4.59
C ASP A 123 -5.64 8.18 4.60
N ASP A 124 -5.28 9.07 5.52
CA ASP A 124 -3.88 9.51 5.72
C ASP A 124 -3.10 8.50 6.57
N GLU A 125 -2.83 7.31 6.02
CA GLU A 125 -2.11 6.20 6.67
C GLU A 125 -0.72 6.59 7.18
N PHE A 126 -0.02 7.50 6.51
CA PHE A 126 1.31 7.98 6.91
C PHE A 126 1.25 9.16 7.88
N GLY A 127 0.06 9.66 8.24
CA GLY A 127 -0.10 10.81 9.13
C GLY A 127 0.60 12.07 8.63
N ALA A 128 0.67 12.26 7.31
CA ALA A 128 1.40 13.33 6.64
C ALA A 128 0.61 14.66 6.55
N PHE A 129 -0.71 14.59 6.58
CA PHE A 129 -1.60 15.73 6.40
C PHE A 129 -2.05 16.33 7.73
N THR A 130 -2.12 17.66 7.79
CA THR A 130 -2.83 18.37 8.84
C THR A 130 -4.34 18.34 8.57
N VAL A 131 -4.73 18.51 7.30
CA VAL A 131 -6.14 18.52 6.86
C VAL A 131 -6.23 18.32 5.34
N GLY A 132 -7.24 17.57 4.87
CA GLY A 132 -7.68 17.55 3.48
C GLY A 132 -8.64 18.70 3.18
N VAL A 133 -8.66 19.24 1.97
CA VAL A 133 -9.47 20.43 1.63
C VAL A 133 -10.30 20.26 0.37
N VAL A 134 -11.44 20.95 0.33
CA VAL A 134 -12.35 21.00 -0.82
C VAL A 134 -12.57 22.47 -1.17
N PRO A 135 -12.43 22.89 -2.43
CA PRO A 135 -12.70 24.28 -2.82
C PRO A 135 -14.21 24.56 -2.82
N ASP A 136 -14.60 25.77 -2.46
CA ASP A 136 -16.01 26.20 -2.52
C ASP A 136 -16.51 26.37 -3.97
N ASP A 137 -15.60 26.74 -4.89
CA ASP A 137 -15.86 26.88 -6.33
C ASP A 137 -14.83 26.08 -7.15
N LEU A 138 -15.32 25.26 -8.08
CA LEU A 138 -14.50 24.37 -8.91
C LEU A 138 -13.85 25.08 -10.12
N GLY A 139 -14.41 26.20 -10.58
CA GLY A 139 -13.90 26.96 -11.73
C GLY A 139 -12.88 28.01 -11.32
N LYS A 140 -13.13 28.69 -10.20
CA LYS A 140 -12.25 29.71 -9.63
C LYS A 140 -12.12 29.51 -8.11
N PRO A 141 -11.32 28.52 -7.66
CA PRO A 141 -11.13 28.27 -6.25
C PRO A 141 -10.45 29.48 -5.58
N ASP A 142 -11.22 30.18 -4.73
CA ASP A 142 -10.73 31.29 -3.89
C ASP A 142 -10.69 30.89 -2.40
N GLU A 143 -11.62 30.03 -1.99
CA GLU A 143 -11.83 29.61 -0.60
C GLU A 143 -11.98 28.10 -0.50
N PHE A 144 -11.50 27.54 0.61
CA PHE A 144 -11.41 26.10 0.83
C PHE A 144 -12.04 25.70 2.15
N GLN A 145 -12.87 24.67 2.10
CA GLN A 145 -13.45 24.04 3.28
C GLN A 145 -12.53 22.90 3.76
N PRO A 146 -12.05 22.93 5.02
CA PRO A 146 -11.34 21.81 5.61
C PRO A 146 -12.30 20.63 5.83
N LEU A 147 -11.89 19.43 5.41
CA LEU A 147 -12.66 18.23 5.64
C LEU A 147 -12.48 17.77 7.10
N THR A 148 -13.58 17.75 7.86
CA THR A 148 -13.60 17.35 9.27
C THR A 148 -13.94 15.89 9.49
N SER A 149 -14.22 15.14 8.42
CA SER A 149 -14.40 13.69 8.49
C SER A 149 -13.08 13.03 8.88
N ALA A 150 -13.14 12.16 9.88
CA ALA A 150 -12.07 11.21 10.12
C ALA A 150 -12.19 10.03 9.14
N SER A 151 -11.15 9.21 9.06
CA SER A 151 -11.18 7.93 8.36
C SER A 151 -12.36 7.09 8.82
N PHE A 152 -12.75 6.09 8.04
CA PHE A 152 -13.82 5.17 8.43
C PHE A 152 -13.60 4.54 9.83
N LEU A 153 -12.33 4.31 10.20
CA LEU A 153 -11.93 3.78 11.51
C LEU A 153 -11.71 4.87 12.58
N GLY A 154 -11.75 6.15 12.18
CA GLY A 154 -11.62 7.31 13.07
C GLY A 154 -10.20 7.54 13.60
N ASP A 155 -9.18 6.97 12.96
CA ASP A 155 -7.78 6.98 13.40
C ASP A 155 -6.85 7.87 12.57
N SER A 156 -7.30 8.36 11.43
CA SER A 156 -6.54 9.28 10.57
C SER A 156 -7.43 10.35 9.94
N VAL A 157 -6.79 11.36 9.36
CA VAL A 157 -7.46 12.40 8.55
C VAL A 157 -7.82 11.81 7.19
N THR A 158 -8.96 12.16 6.61
CA THR A 158 -9.27 11.84 5.21
C THR A 158 -8.87 12.98 4.27
N VAL A 159 -8.29 12.63 3.13
CA VAL A 159 -7.94 13.56 2.05
C VAL A 159 -8.92 13.36 0.89
N PRO A 160 -9.70 14.39 0.51
CA PRO A 160 -10.62 14.31 -0.61
C PRO A 160 -9.87 14.55 -1.93
N VAL A 161 -10.00 13.61 -2.86
CA VAL A 161 -9.25 13.60 -4.12
C VAL A 161 -10.24 13.57 -5.30
N PRO A 162 -10.25 14.61 -6.16
CA PRO A 162 -11.12 14.68 -7.34
C PRO A 162 -10.64 13.76 -8.47
N SER A 163 -11.56 13.29 -9.31
CA SER A 163 -11.23 12.54 -10.53
C SER A 163 -10.28 13.32 -11.45
N ARG A 164 -9.29 12.63 -12.01
CA ARG A 164 -8.38 13.18 -13.04
C ARG A 164 -9.11 13.56 -14.32
N LEU A 165 -10.29 12.97 -14.55
CA LEU A 165 -11.10 13.20 -15.75
C LEU A 165 -11.77 14.58 -15.76
N TYR A 166 -11.86 15.24 -14.60
CA TYR A 166 -12.47 16.57 -14.50
C TYR A 166 -11.63 17.72 -15.03
N TYR A 167 -10.38 17.44 -15.43
CA TYR A 167 -9.44 18.49 -15.80
C TYR A 167 -9.05 18.35 -17.26
N PRO A 168 -9.01 19.47 -18.01
CA PRO A 168 -8.56 19.44 -19.39
C PRO A 168 -7.06 19.12 -19.42
N ARG A 169 -6.56 18.68 -20.56
CA ARG A 169 -5.12 18.47 -20.74
C ARG A 169 -4.34 19.77 -20.46
N PRO A 170 -3.14 19.70 -19.88
CA PRO A 170 -2.26 20.85 -19.70
C PRO A 170 -2.13 21.70 -20.95
N SER A 171 -2.18 23.02 -20.77
CA SER A 171 -2.08 24.02 -21.84
C SER A 171 -1.05 25.09 -21.49
N ALA A 172 -0.66 25.92 -22.46
CA ALA A 172 0.26 27.03 -22.21
C ALA A 172 -0.26 28.04 -21.16
N LYS A 173 -1.58 28.14 -20.98
CA LYS A 173 -2.20 29.02 -19.97
C LYS A 173 -2.37 28.34 -18.62
N LYS A 174 -2.71 27.06 -18.62
CA LYS A 174 -2.87 26.22 -17.42
C LYS A 174 -1.94 25.01 -17.50
N PRO A 175 -0.63 25.19 -17.27
CA PRO A 175 0.36 24.12 -17.41
C PRO A 175 0.23 23.03 -16.34
N LEU A 176 -0.39 23.33 -15.19
CA LEU A 176 -0.59 22.41 -14.08
C LEU A 176 -2.01 21.81 -14.05
N SER A 177 -2.77 21.92 -15.14
CA SER A 177 -4.14 21.42 -15.23
C SER A 177 -4.25 19.94 -14.83
N GLY A 178 -5.00 19.66 -13.76
CA GLY A 178 -5.25 18.30 -13.25
C GLY A 178 -4.13 17.72 -12.39
N ILE A 179 -3.08 18.49 -12.13
CA ILE A 179 -1.97 18.09 -11.26
C ILE A 179 -2.39 18.30 -9.80
N ARG A 180 -2.44 17.21 -9.03
CA ARG A 180 -2.82 17.23 -7.61
C ARG A 180 -1.63 17.57 -6.73
N VAL A 181 -1.78 18.60 -5.90
CA VAL A 181 -0.70 19.17 -5.09
C VAL A 181 -1.10 19.29 -3.64
N SER A 182 -0.20 18.95 -2.73
CA SER A 182 -0.29 19.32 -1.32
C SER A 182 0.58 20.54 -1.03
N ILE A 183 0.10 21.45 -0.18
CA ILE A 183 0.89 22.60 0.29
C ILE A 183 1.30 22.44 1.76
N GLY A 184 2.38 23.09 2.19
CA GLY A 184 2.84 23.04 3.57
C GLY A 184 1.89 23.77 4.52
N ASP A 185 1.86 23.37 5.80
CA ASP A 185 0.98 23.98 6.81
C ASP A 185 1.16 25.50 6.95
N THR A 186 2.38 25.98 6.71
CA THR A 186 2.75 27.41 6.80
C THR A 186 2.35 28.25 5.58
N VAL A 187 1.84 27.62 4.51
CA VAL A 187 1.29 28.33 3.36
C VAL A 187 -0.20 28.60 3.63
N SER A 188 -0.58 29.87 3.69
CA SER A 188 -1.98 30.24 3.93
C SER A 188 -2.88 29.85 2.75
N LEU A 189 -4.02 29.28 3.09
CA LEU A 189 -5.10 28.96 2.17
C LEU A 189 -6.40 29.43 2.81
N LYS A 190 -7.14 30.30 2.11
CA LYS A 190 -8.37 30.90 2.64
C LYS A 190 -9.37 29.81 3.03
N GLY A 191 -9.96 29.93 4.21
CA GLY A 191 -10.88 28.95 4.79
C GLY A 191 -10.22 27.83 5.60
N THR A 192 -8.88 27.76 5.63
CA THR A 192 -8.12 26.77 6.42
C THR A 192 -7.34 27.39 7.58
N HIS A 193 -6.81 26.56 8.49
CA HIS A 193 -5.95 27.01 9.58
C HIS A 193 -4.47 26.67 9.32
N THR A 194 -3.58 27.54 9.78
CA THR A 194 -2.16 27.22 10.00
C THR A 194 -2.00 26.76 11.44
N THR A 195 -1.28 25.66 11.65
CA THR A 195 -1.20 25.00 12.96
C THR A 195 0.19 24.99 13.58
N PHE A 196 1.24 25.08 12.76
CA PHE A 196 2.64 24.86 13.17
C PHE A 196 2.85 23.55 13.94
N SER A 197 1.98 22.55 13.73
CA SER A 197 1.91 21.33 14.53
C SER A 197 1.88 21.58 16.05
N SER A 198 1.32 22.72 16.47
CA SER A 198 1.29 23.17 17.88
C SER A 198 -0.14 23.32 18.38
N ARG A 199 -0.43 22.70 19.53
CA ARG A 199 -1.70 22.89 20.24
C ARG A 199 -1.83 24.32 20.76
N ALA A 200 -0.73 24.92 21.22
CA ALA A 200 -0.70 26.29 21.70
C ALA A 200 -1.09 27.27 20.57
N TRP A 201 -0.48 27.13 19.39
CA TRP A 201 -0.83 27.93 18.22
C TRP A 201 -2.31 27.82 17.86
N LYS A 202 -2.83 26.58 17.69
CA LYS A 202 -4.24 26.32 17.36
C LYS A 202 -5.21 26.88 18.41
N SER A 203 -4.83 26.87 19.68
CA SER A 203 -5.70 27.37 20.76
C SER A 203 -5.85 28.89 20.74
N LEU A 204 -4.81 29.60 20.29
CA LEU A 204 -4.80 31.06 20.17
C LEU A 204 -5.54 31.51 18.91
N TYR A 205 -5.10 31.03 17.75
CA TYR A 205 -5.58 31.40 16.42
C TYR A 205 -6.64 30.41 15.92
N LYS A 206 -7.87 30.57 16.41
CA LYS A 206 -9.00 29.67 16.11
C LYS A 206 -9.71 29.99 14.79
N GLU A 207 -9.55 31.19 14.27
CA GLU A 207 -10.22 31.60 13.03
C GLU A 207 -9.48 31.03 11.82
N ALA A 208 -10.25 30.71 10.78
CA ALA A 208 -9.68 30.30 9.51
C ALA A 208 -9.03 31.50 8.82
N SER A 209 -8.02 31.24 8.00
CA SER A 209 -7.37 32.28 7.23
C SER A 209 -8.38 32.93 6.27
N ASN A 210 -8.31 34.25 6.15
CA ASN A 210 -9.15 35.02 5.24
C ASN A 210 -8.48 35.27 3.87
N SER A 211 -7.26 34.77 3.66
CA SER A 211 -6.49 34.97 2.44
C SER A 211 -5.73 33.72 2.01
N THR A 212 -5.58 33.56 0.70
CA THR A 212 -4.71 32.56 0.08
C THR A 212 -3.38 33.23 -0.25
N ALA A 213 -2.26 32.61 0.12
CA ALA A 213 -0.93 33.12 -0.23
C ALA A 213 -0.81 33.27 -1.76
N LYS A 214 -0.17 34.33 -2.25
CA LYS A 214 -0.03 34.59 -3.68
C LYS A 214 0.63 33.42 -4.40
N TYR A 215 1.64 32.78 -3.80
CA TYR A 215 2.23 31.59 -4.38
C TYR A 215 1.22 30.44 -4.56
N ALA A 216 0.37 30.17 -3.56
CA ALA A 216 -0.69 29.19 -3.70
C ALA A 216 -1.72 29.60 -4.77
N GLN A 217 -2.02 30.89 -4.87
CA GLN A 217 -2.88 31.44 -5.93
C GLN A 217 -2.25 31.25 -7.32
N GLU A 218 -0.95 31.47 -7.48
CA GLU A 218 -0.23 31.26 -8.74
C GLU A 218 -0.28 29.79 -9.20
N LEU A 219 -0.31 28.82 -8.26
CA LEU A 219 -0.51 27.41 -8.57
C LEU A 219 -1.93 27.13 -9.07
N LEU A 220 -2.93 27.68 -8.38
CA LEU A 220 -4.35 27.56 -8.77
C LEU A 220 -4.61 28.20 -10.13
N ASP A 221 -4.03 29.37 -10.39
CA ASP A 221 -4.13 30.08 -11.67
C ASP A 221 -3.52 29.27 -12.83
N GLN A 222 -2.45 28.51 -12.54
CA GLN A 222 -1.84 27.57 -13.48
C GLN A 222 -2.62 26.25 -13.65
N GLY A 223 -3.70 26.05 -12.89
CA GLY A 223 -4.59 24.89 -12.98
C GLY A 223 -4.28 23.74 -12.02
N ALA A 224 -3.37 23.92 -11.06
CA ALA A 224 -3.09 22.92 -10.05
C ALA A 224 -4.30 22.70 -9.13
N VAL A 225 -4.40 21.49 -8.58
CA VAL A 225 -5.49 21.07 -7.71
C VAL A 225 -4.94 20.90 -6.29
N ILE A 226 -5.21 21.87 -5.41
CA ILE A 226 -4.80 21.79 -4.01
C ILE A 226 -5.78 20.89 -3.25
N ILE A 227 -5.27 19.77 -2.72
CA ILE A 227 -6.09 18.74 -2.06
C ILE A 227 -5.94 18.70 -0.53
N GLY A 228 -4.93 19.39 0.02
CA GLY A 228 -4.71 19.40 1.46
C GLY A 228 -3.45 20.15 1.90
N LYS A 229 -3.35 20.35 3.22
CA LYS A 229 -2.19 20.92 3.90
C LYS A 229 -1.40 19.82 4.61
N THR A 230 -0.08 19.80 4.42
CA THR A 230 0.84 18.82 5.01
C THR A 230 1.51 19.35 6.27
N LYS A 231 1.80 18.46 7.22
CA LYS A 231 2.38 18.82 8.52
C LYS A 231 3.80 19.36 8.40
N THR A 232 4.14 20.25 9.31
CA THR A 232 5.51 20.66 9.63
C THR A 232 5.93 20.06 10.96
N SER A 233 7.22 20.08 11.29
CA SER A 233 7.66 19.91 12.69
C SER A 233 7.15 21.07 13.56
N GLN A 234 7.03 20.86 14.88
CA GLN A 234 6.52 21.91 15.77
C GLN A 234 7.38 23.17 15.64
N PHE A 235 6.75 24.30 15.26
CA PHE A 235 7.45 25.56 14.98
C PHE A 235 8.66 25.42 14.04
N GLY A 236 8.63 24.48 13.09
CA GLY A 236 9.67 24.26 12.07
C GLY A 236 10.94 23.55 12.54
N THR A 237 11.17 23.40 13.84
CA THR A 237 12.40 22.77 14.39
C THR A 237 12.13 21.56 15.28
N GLY A 238 10.88 21.35 15.68
CA GLY A 238 10.47 20.25 16.53
C GLY A 238 10.95 18.87 16.09
N ALA A 239 11.35 18.04 17.06
CA ALA A 239 11.87 16.70 16.82
C ALA A 239 11.20 15.63 17.68
N GLU A 240 10.46 16.04 18.71
CA GLU A 240 9.93 15.15 19.75
C GLU A 240 8.49 14.74 19.49
N TRP A 241 7.75 15.52 18.68
CA TRP A 241 6.39 15.20 18.24
C TRP A 241 5.41 15.03 19.41
N VAL A 242 5.48 15.95 20.38
CA VAL A 242 4.67 15.89 21.62
C VAL A 242 3.20 16.23 21.36
N ASP A 243 2.94 17.22 20.50
CA ASP A 243 1.59 17.72 20.22
C ASP A 243 0.87 16.98 19.09
N GLN A 244 1.63 16.33 18.20
CA GLN A 244 1.17 15.64 17.00
C GLN A 244 2.07 14.44 16.74
N GLN A 245 1.54 13.36 16.17
CA GLN A 245 2.38 12.23 15.75
C GLN A 245 3.21 12.59 14.49
N ALA A 246 4.49 12.22 14.51
CA ALA A 246 5.40 12.36 13.37
C ALA A 246 4.92 11.56 12.14
N PRO A 247 4.98 12.12 10.92
CA PRO A 247 4.68 11.39 9.69
C PRO A 247 5.55 10.14 9.53
N TRP A 248 4.97 9.05 9.02
CA TRP A 248 5.69 7.80 8.74
C TRP A 248 6.36 7.85 7.37
N SER A 249 7.57 7.28 7.27
CA SER A 249 8.19 7.04 5.98
C SER A 249 7.68 5.72 5.41
N ALA A 250 7.30 5.69 4.14
CA ALA A 250 7.00 4.41 3.49
C ALA A 250 8.28 3.67 3.02
N ARG A 251 9.47 4.28 3.13
CA ARG A 251 10.75 3.72 2.68
C ARG A 251 11.31 2.68 3.64
N GLY A 252 12.08 1.74 3.09
CA GLY A 252 12.84 0.77 3.87
C GLY A 252 11.93 -0.06 4.78
N ASP A 253 12.26 -0.13 6.06
CA ASP A 253 11.46 -0.84 7.05
C ASP A 253 10.17 -0.11 7.48
N GLY A 254 9.95 1.11 7.01
CA GLY A 254 8.81 1.94 7.40
C GLY A 254 9.01 2.67 8.74
N TYR A 255 10.18 2.54 9.38
CA TYR A 255 10.47 3.11 10.69
C TYR A 255 11.56 4.18 10.67
N HIS A 256 11.91 4.69 9.48
CA HIS A 256 12.86 5.79 9.35
C HIS A 256 12.32 7.06 10.01
N SER A 257 13.18 7.74 10.77
CA SER A 257 12.89 9.02 11.39
C SER A 257 12.82 10.11 10.34
N MET A 258 11.66 10.76 10.23
CA MET A 258 11.42 11.87 9.31
C MET A 258 11.61 13.19 10.08
N LYS A 259 12.41 14.12 9.54
CA LYS A 259 12.74 15.41 10.19
C LYS A 259 12.63 16.59 9.22
N GLY A 260 12.48 17.79 9.78
CA GLY A 260 12.55 19.05 9.02
C GLY A 260 11.21 19.75 8.82
N GLY A 261 11.29 20.99 8.30
CA GLY A 261 10.13 21.86 8.13
C GLY A 261 9.08 21.32 7.15
N SER A 262 9.51 20.58 6.11
CA SER A 262 8.63 20.03 5.07
C SER A 262 8.36 18.53 5.19
N VAL A 263 8.48 17.99 6.40
CA VAL A 263 8.43 16.54 6.67
C VAL A 263 7.14 15.85 6.20
N GLY A 264 5.98 16.50 6.36
CA GLY A 264 4.70 15.97 5.86
C GLY A 264 4.64 15.91 4.34
N ALA A 265 5.18 16.92 3.65
CA ALA A 265 5.26 16.95 2.19
C ALA A 265 6.11 15.79 1.65
N THR A 266 7.26 15.54 2.27
CA THR A 266 8.14 14.41 1.91
C THR A 266 7.44 13.05 2.14
N ALA A 267 6.84 12.84 3.32
CA ALA A 267 6.15 11.60 3.65
C ALA A 267 4.96 11.32 2.73
N ALA A 268 4.14 12.34 2.44
CA ALA A 268 2.98 12.20 1.56
C ALA A 268 3.39 11.74 0.16
N LEU A 269 4.44 12.34 -0.42
CA LEU A 269 4.86 12.04 -1.78
C LEU A 269 5.49 10.64 -1.93
N ILE A 270 6.18 10.18 -0.88
CA ILE A 270 6.74 8.83 -0.77
C ILE A 270 5.62 7.78 -0.66
N GLY A 271 4.56 8.09 0.09
CA GLY A 271 3.52 7.14 0.45
C GLY A 271 2.36 7.05 -0.54
N TYR A 272 1.95 8.17 -1.14
CA TYR A 272 0.66 8.26 -1.84
C TYR A 272 0.79 8.34 -3.37
N PRO A 273 0.36 7.32 -4.13
CA PRO A 273 0.43 7.33 -5.59
C PRO A 273 -0.56 8.31 -6.24
N TRP A 274 -1.65 8.66 -5.55
CA TRP A 274 -2.69 9.58 -6.05
C TRP A 274 -2.29 11.06 -5.96
N LEU A 275 -1.19 11.39 -5.27
CA LEU A 275 -0.63 12.74 -5.13
C LEU A 275 0.50 12.94 -6.13
N ASP A 276 0.48 14.02 -6.93
CA ASP A 276 1.48 14.24 -7.98
C ASP A 276 2.71 15.00 -7.46
N HIS A 277 2.48 16.08 -6.69
CA HIS A 277 3.56 16.90 -6.10
C HIS A 277 3.24 17.37 -4.70
N SER A 278 4.29 17.71 -3.96
CA SER A 278 4.16 18.36 -2.66
C SER A 278 5.03 19.59 -2.60
N ILE A 279 4.57 20.58 -1.85
CA ILE A 279 5.23 21.87 -1.66
C ILE A 279 5.40 22.10 -0.17
N GLY A 280 6.61 22.45 0.23
CA GLY A 280 6.93 22.84 1.60
C GLY A 280 7.66 24.17 1.65
N VAL A 281 7.90 24.64 2.88
CA VAL A 281 8.66 25.86 3.17
C VAL A 281 9.71 25.49 4.21
N ASP A 282 10.97 25.52 3.82
CA ASP A 282 12.10 25.27 4.71
C ASP A 282 13.38 25.93 4.19
N ASP A 283 14.42 25.93 5.01
CA ASP A 283 15.74 26.50 4.68
C ASP A 283 16.72 25.48 4.10
N GLY A 284 16.29 24.25 3.77
CA GLY A 284 17.15 23.25 3.13
C GLY A 284 18.26 22.65 3.99
N ARG A 285 18.46 23.06 5.25
CA ARG A 285 19.54 22.50 6.11
C ARG A 285 19.25 21.07 6.56
N VAL A 286 17.97 20.68 6.62
CA VAL A 286 17.56 19.32 6.96
C VAL A 286 17.45 18.49 5.69
N THR A 287 18.54 17.81 5.34
CA THR A 287 18.61 16.88 4.21
C THR A 287 18.52 15.44 4.71
N SER A 288 17.31 14.95 4.92
CA SER A 288 17.04 13.51 4.86
C SER A 288 16.13 13.29 3.65
N GLU A 289 16.72 13.20 2.47
CA GLU A 289 15.90 12.94 1.29
C GLU A 289 15.77 11.44 1.11
N ASP A 290 14.66 10.94 1.64
CA ASP A 290 14.19 9.55 1.64
C ASP A 290 13.81 9.07 0.23
N GLY A 291 14.68 9.33 -0.75
CA GLY A 291 14.58 8.82 -2.11
C GLY A 291 13.49 9.48 -2.94
N ILE A 292 13.40 10.82 -2.91
CA ILE A 292 12.55 11.62 -3.80
C ILE A 292 13.35 12.79 -4.38
N TYR A 293 12.85 13.39 -5.46
CA TYR A 293 13.46 14.58 -6.04
C TYR A 293 12.94 15.83 -5.34
N SER A 294 13.83 16.76 -4.99
CA SER A 294 13.43 18.05 -4.43
C SER A 294 14.22 19.22 -4.99
N LEU A 295 13.59 20.38 -5.05
CA LEU A 295 14.18 21.63 -5.54
C LEU A 295 13.85 22.78 -4.59
N ILE A 296 14.88 23.42 -4.05
CA ILE A 296 14.75 24.71 -3.37
C ILE A 296 14.80 25.82 -4.42
N GLN A 297 13.69 26.54 -4.55
CA GLN A 297 13.57 27.64 -5.53
C GLN A 297 14.20 28.92 -4.99
N THR A 298 14.91 29.66 -5.85
CA THR A 298 15.55 30.94 -5.46
C THR A 298 14.60 32.14 -5.51
N THR A 299 13.40 31.98 -6.05
CA THR A 299 12.36 33.01 -6.04
C THR A 299 11.94 33.31 -4.60
N ASN A 300 11.89 34.60 -4.24
CA ASN A 300 11.55 35.02 -2.90
C ASN A 300 10.08 34.69 -2.56
N ILE A 301 9.86 33.88 -1.52
CA ILE A 301 8.57 33.78 -0.81
C ILE A 301 8.34 34.98 0.12
N VAL A 302 8.82 36.18 -0.23
CA VAL A 302 8.43 37.37 0.53
C VAL A 302 7.05 37.76 0.02
N ASP A 303 6.07 36.96 0.44
CA ASP A 303 4.68 36.98 0.04
C ASP A 303 3.83 37.19 1.29
N ASP A 304 2.77 38.00 1.15
CA ASP A 304 1.80 38.17 2.21
C ASP A 304 1.16 36.80 2.47
N HIS A 305 1.17 36.36 3.72
CA HIS A 305 0.51 35.13 4.20
C HIS A 305 1.23 33.78 3.96
N VAL A 306 2.53 33.78 3.65
CA VAL A 306 3.37 32.59 3.93
C VAL A 306 4.15 32.81 5.22
N PHE A 307 3.99 31.90 6.18
CA PHE A 307 4.70 32.01 7.44
C PHE A 307 6.10 31.40 7.32
N THR A 308 7.13 32.23 7.41
CA THR A 308 8.52 31.80 7.48
C THR A 308 9.04 31.89 8.92
N THR A 309 9.92 30.97 9.27
CA THR A 309 10.64 30.94 10.55
C THR A 309 11.99 31.62 10.45
N SER A 310 12.54 31.79 9.24
CA SER A 310 13.81 32.47 9.04
C SER A 310 13.93 33.12 7.67
N ARG A 311 14.89 34.05 7.51
CA ARG A 311 15.24 34.62 6.19
C ARG A 311 15.73 33.59 5.17
N PHE A 312 16.16 32.43 5.65
CA PHE A 312 16.71 31.37 4.81
C PHE A 312 15.62 30.46 4.24
N ASP A 313 14.39 30.54 4.77
CA ASP A 313 13.28 29.73 4.31
C ASP A 313 12.92 30.07 2.85
N LYS A 314 12.73 29.03 2.04
CA LYS A 314 12.40 29.08 0.62
C LYS A 314 11.36 28.02 0.27
N THR A 315 10.77 28.14 -0.91
CA THR A 315 9.82 27.13 -1.38
C THR A 315 10.63 25.91 -1.76
N ARG A 316 10.22 24.77 -1.23
CA ARG A 316 10.76 23.47 -1.62
C ARG A 316 9.70 22.69 -2.36
N LEU A 317 9.98 22.39 -3.61
CA LEU A 317 9.16 21.56 -4.46
C LEU A 317 9.63 20.11 -4.36
N PHE A 318 8.69 19.18 -4.22
CA PHE A 318 8.95 17.75 -4.20
C PHE A 318 8.24 17.06 -5.37
N SER A 319 8.95 16.13 -6.01
CA SER A 319 8.45 15.36 -7.15
C SER A 319 9.00 13.93 -7.13
N ARG A 320 8.25 12.98 -7.70
CA ARG A 320 8.75 11.62 -8.00
C ARG A 320 9.54 11.56 -9.31
N THR A 321 9.56 12.64 -10.09
CA THR A 321 10.33 12.71 -11.35
C THR A 321 11.05 14.04 -11.50
N LEU A 322 12.20 14.03 -12.19
CA LEU A 322 12.88 15.28 -12.58
C LEU A 322 12.04 16.15 -13.51
N LYS A 323 11.23 15.52 -14.39
CA LYS A 323 10.32 16.24 -15.27
C LYS A 323 9.28 17.01 -14.46
N GLY A 324 8.73 16.40 -13.43
CA GLY A 324 7.75 17.02 -12.55
C GLY A 324 8.28 18.25 -11.82
N LEU A 325 9.58 18.34 -11.54
CA LEU A 325 10.17 19.57 -11.02
C LEU A 325 10.16 20.71 -12.04
N LEU A 326 10.30 20.42 -13.34
CA LEU A 326 10.26 21.43 -14.40
C LEU A 326 8.87 22.01 -14.62
N ASP A 327 7.81 21.25 -14.32
CA ASP A 327 6.42 21.66 -14.55
C ASP A 327 6.05 22.93 -13.75
N PHE A 328 6.76 23.20 -12.64
CA PHE A 328 6.55 24.36 -11.75
C PHE A 328 7.52 25.52 -12.02
N THR A 329 8.24 25.49 -13.14
CA THR A 329 9.27 26.49 -13.46
C THR A 329 8.82 27.38 -14.61
N SER A 330 9.08 28.68 -14.51
CA SER A 330 8.50 29.72 -15.38
C SER A 330 8.97 29.66 -16.84
N SER A 331 9.93 28.79 -17.20
CA SER A 331 10.47 28.70 -18.56
C SER A 331 11.08 27.32 -18.87
N PRO A 332 10.28 26.30 -19.22
CA PRO A 332 10.80 24.95 -19.53
C PRO A 332 11.74 24.87 -20.75
N LYS A 333 11.99 25.99 -21.44
CA LYS A 333 12.76 26.09 -22.70
C LYS A 333 14.16 26.72 -22.56
N SER A 334 14.62 27.11 -21.37
CA SER A 334 16.00 27.59 -21.21
C SER A 334 16.97 26.40 -21.13
N GLU A 335 17.66 26.10 -22.23
CA GLU A 335 18.78 25.14 -22.22
C GLU A 335 20.06 25.80 -21.69
N LEU A 336 20.89 25.03 -20.99
CA LEU A 336 22.28 25.43 -20.71
C LEU A 336 22.97 25.66 -22.07
N LYS A 337 23.38 26.90 -22.37
CA LYS A 337 24.04 27.23 -23.65
C LYS A 337 25.49 26.76 -23.73
N SER A 338 26.12 26.45 -22.58
CA SER A 338 27.43 25.82 -22.50
C SER A 338 27.28 24.30 -22.55
N ALA A 339 28.07 23.64 -23.40
CA ALA A 339 27.97 22.19 -23.62
C ALA A 339 28.44 21.35 -22.41
N SER A 340 29.29 21.91 -21.52
CA SER A 340 29.76 21.23 -20.31
C SER A 340 30.07 22.24 -19.19
N PRO A 341 29.31 22.26 -18.07
CA PRO A 341 29.65 23.11 -16.94
C PRO A 341 30.87 22.59 -16.16
N LYS A 342 31.57 23.50 -15.49
CA LYS A 342 32.60 23.21 -14.50
C LYS A 342 31.97 22.54 -13.27
N ILE A 343 32.55 21.44 -12.82
CA ILE A 343 32.10 20.72 -11.62
C ILE A 343 33.01 21.12 -10.45
N ILE A 344 32.44 21.60 -9.34
CA ILE A 344 33.18 22.00 -8.14
C ILE A 344 32.80 21.11 -6.95
N ILE A 345 33.80 20.60 -6.24
CA ILE A 345 33.63 19.79 -5.01
C ILE A 345 34.35 20.49 -3.85
N PRO A 346 33.62 21.05 -2.87
CA PRO A 346 34.21 21.75 -1.72
C PRO A 346 34.64 20.74 -0.65
N ILE A 347 35.86 20.22 -0.76
CA ILE A 347 36.32 19.06 0.02
C ILE A 347 36.42 19.33 1.52
N ASP A 348 36.63 20.58 1.93
CA ASP A 348 36.72 21.02 3.33
C ASP A 348 35.35 21.22 3.98
N LEU A 349 34.27 21.31 3.19
CA LEU A 349 32.90 21.48 3.67
C LEU A 349 32.12 20.16 3.75
N ILE A 350 32.72 19.06 3.29
CA ILE A 350 32.10 17.73 3.21
C ILE A 350 32.70 16.83 4.29
N SER A 351 31.85 16.28 5.17
CA SER A 351 32.30 15.31 6.17
C SER A 351 32.79 14.00 5.52
N PRO A 352 33.86 13.36 6.05
CA PRO A 352 34.41 12.11 5.52
C PRO A 352 33.38 10.99 5.35
N ALA A 353 32.34 10.97 6.20
CA ALA A 353 31.28 9.95 6.17
C ALA A 353 30.43 9.97 4.88
N HIS A 354 30.39 11.09 4.16
CA HIS A 354 29.60 11.24 2.93
C HIS A 354 30.41 11.15 1.63
N GLY A 355 31.73 10.94 1.74
CA GLY A 355 32.63 10.98 0.58
C GLY A 355 32.36 9.91 -0.48
N GLY A 356 31.85 8.73 -0.10
CA GLY A 356 31.59 7.62 -1.03
C GLY A 356 30.55 7.96 -2.09
N ALA A 357 29.33 8.29 -1.67
CA ALA A 357 28.23 8.61 -2.58
C ALA A 357 28.53 9.79 -3.51
N ILE A 358 29.22 10.82 -3.00
CA ILE A 358 29.64 11.96 -3.81
C ILE A 358 30.63 11.52 -4.88
N ASN A 359 31.66 10.75 -4.51
CA ASN A 359 32.67 10.32 -5.48
C ASN A 359 32.07 9.42 -6.58
N ASP A 360 31.11 8.57 -6.22
CA ASP A 360 30.40 7.72 -7.19
C ASP A 360 29.65 8.57 -8.21
N PHE A 361 28.85 9.55 -7.75
CA PHE A 361 28.10 10.42 -8.63
C PHE A 361 28.98 11.41 -9.41
N VAL A 362 30.04 11.93 -8.81
CA VAL A 362 31.00 12.79 -9.50
C VAL A 362 31.66 12.05 -10.64
N SER A 363 32.02 10.77 -10.46
CA SER A 363 32.58 9.95 -11.53
C SER A 363 31.61 9.80 -12.71
N ILE A 364 30.31 9.64 -12.42
CA ILE A 364 29.25 9.64 -13.44
C ILE A 364 29.22 10.97 -14.21
N LEU A 365 29.25 12.10 -13.51
CA LEU A 365 29.24 13.42 -14.14
C LEU A 365 30.50 13.69 -14.96
N GLU A 366 31.69 13.36 -14.45
CA GLU A 366 32.96 13.53 -15.18
C GLU A 366 32.94 12.78 -16.51
N ASN A 367 32.46 11.53 -16.50
CA ASN A 367 32.34 10.69 -17.69
C ASN A 367 31.24 11.19 -18.65
N HIS A 368 30.17 11.79 -18.12
CA HIS A 368 29.10 12.35 -18.96
C HIS A 368 29.57 13.58 -19.71
N LEU A 369 30.24 14.50 -19.00
CA LEU A 369 30.60 15.85 -19.47
C LEU A 369 31.99 15.93 -20.13
N ASP A 370 32.82 14.89 -19.98
CA ASP A 370 34.24 14.88 -20.36
C ASP A 370 35.01 16.04 -19.72
N VAL A 371 34.71 16.29 -18.44
CA VAL A 371 35.31 17.36 -17.62
C VAL A 371 35.72 16.78 -16.28
N LYS A 372 36.92 17.12 -15.80
CA LYS A 372 37.36 16.75 -14.44
C LYS A 372 36.80 17.69 -13.39
N ALA A 373 36.40 17.12 -12.26
CA ALA A 373 35.87 17.89 -11.15
C ALA A 373 36.99 18.62 -10.41
N ASP A 374 36.81 19.92 -10.21
CA ASP A 374 37.71 20.75 -9.44
C ASP A 374 37.41 20.56 -7.95
N ARG A 375 38.33 19.86 -7.27
CA ARG A 375 38.28 19.64 -5.83
C ARG A 375 38.95 20.82 -5.14
N ILE A 376 38.16 21.66 -4.49
CA ILE A 376 38.60 22.94 -3.92
C ILE A 376 38.49 22.88 -2.40
N ASP A 377 39.54 23.36 -1.73
CA ASP A 377 39.54 23.65 -0.30
C ASP A 377 39.16 25.13 -0.14
N VAL A 378 37.89 25.40 0.18
CA VAL A 378 37.30 26.74 0.20
C VAL A 378 38.00 27.61 1.26
N GLY A 379 38.34 27.03 2.42
CA GLY A 379 39.15 27.67 3.46
C GLY A 379 40.52 28.14 2.94
N LYS A 380 41.24 27.30 2.19
CA LYS A 380 42.53 27.71 1.59
C LYS A 380 42.39 28.79 0.51
N VAL A 381 41.30 28.77 -0.26
CA VAL A 381 41.04 29.85 -1.22
C VAL A 381 40.79 31.16 -0.48
N TRP A 382 40.09 31.13 0.66
CA TRP A 382 39.90 32.30 1.52
C TRP A 382 41.21 32.84 2.06
N GLU A 383 42.11 31.96 2.53
CA GLU A 383 43.43 32.37 3.00
C GLU A 383 44.30 33.00 1.90
N SER A 384 44.14 32.53 0.66
CA SER A 384 44.89 33.04 -0.49
C SER A 384 44.36 34.39 -0.99
N ASN A 385 43.05 34.61 -0.91
CA ASN A 385 42.38 35.83 -1.37
C ASN A 385 41.41 36.35 -0.30
N PRO A 386 41.85 36.75 0.90
CA PRO A 386 40.95 37.14 1.98
C PRO A 386 40.25 38.47 1.66
N PRO A 387 38.96 38.64 2.02
CA PRO A 387 38.33 39.93 1.90
C PRO A 387 39.02 40.94 2.82
N VAL A 388 39.15 42.20 2.37
CA VAL A 388 39.89 43.26 3.08
C VAL A 388 39.44 43.44 4.54
N GLN A 389 38.17 43.16 4.81
CA GLN A 389 37.53 43.29 6.11
C GLN A 389 37.76 42.09 7.04
N ALA A 390 38.32 40.98 6.56
CA ALA A 390 38.59 39.77 7.34
C ALA A 390 40.10 39.55 7.53
N LYS A 391 40.51 39.38 8.78
CA LYS A 391 41.91 39.07 9.17
C LYS A 391 42.07 37.64 9.71
N GLU A 392 40.98 36.89 9.73
CA GLU A 392 40.87 35.57 10.34
C GLU A 392 40.49 34.52 9.27
N SER A 393 40.55 33.24 9.62
CA SER A 393 40.14 32.14 8.73
C SER A 393 38.65 32.23 8.38
N MET A 394 38.24 31.62 7.27
CA MET A 394 36.83 31.59 6.85
C MET A 394 35.92 31.05 7.94
N GLN A 395 36.28 29.92 8.55
CA GLN A 395 35.48 29.26 9.57
C GLN A 395 35.41 30.09 10.86
N THR A 396 36.47 30.84 11.21
CA THR A 396 36.42 31.78 12.35
C THR A 396 35.54 32.99 12.04
N TYR A 397 35.69 33.56 10.84
CA TYR A 397 34.91 34.72 10.38
C TYR A 397 33.41 34.43 10.35
N MET A 398 33.05 33.23 9.85
CA MET A 398 31.68 32.74 9.70
C MET A 398 31.19 31.88 10.87
N ALA A 399 31.98 31.71 11.94
CA ALA A 399 31.74 30.71 12.98
C ALA A 399 30.31 30.65 13.52
N LEU A 400 29.74 31.80 13.90
CA LEU A 400 28.36 31.87 14.40
C LEU A 400 27.44 32.68 13.50
N VAL A 401 27.93 33.18 12.36
CA VAL A 401 27.18 34.08 11.47
C VAL A 401 25.90 33.41 10.95
N PRO A 402 25.95 32.21 10.33
CA PRO A 402 24.73 31.56 9.83
C PRO A 402 23.76 31.18 10.96
N PHE A 403 24.29 30.76 12.12
CA PHE A 403 23.47 30.44 13.29
C PHE A 403 22.77 31.67 13.85
N ARG A 404 23.49 32.74 14.18
CA ARG A 404 22.93 33.95 14.81
C ARG A 404 21.92 34.65 13.92
N LEU A 405 22.15 34.69 12.61
CA LEU A 405 21.19 35.25 11.65
C LEU A 405 19.90 34.45 11.63
N TRP A 406 19.99 33.12 11.52
CA TRP A 406 18.81 32.25 11.61
C TRP A 406 18.13 32.34 12.98
N CYS A 407 18.91 32.32 14.05
CA CYS A 407 18.48 32.29 15.45
C CYS A 407 17.72 33.57 15.82
N TYR A 408 18.21 34.74 15.39
CA TYR A 408 17.49 36.00 15.53
C TYR A 408 16.11 35.94 14.85
N ASP A 409 16.07 35.55 13.57
CA ASP A 409 14.81 35.49 12.84
C ASP A 409 13.85 34.46 13.44
N TYR A 410 14.36 33.28 13.79
CA TYR A 410 13.61 32.19 14.39
C TYR A 410 12.95 32.61 15.69
N TYR A 411 13.69 33.31 16.55
CA TYR A 411 13.12 33.84 17.78
C TYR A 411 12.04 34.87 17.49
N HIS A 412 12.33 35.86 16.66
CA HIS A 412 11.43 37.00 16.43
C HIS A 412 10.22 36.66 15.54
N ALA A 413 10.26 35.57 14.77
CA ALA A 413 9.12 35.06 13.99
C ALA A 413 7.90 34.70 14.87
N PHE A 414 8.10 34.49 16.17
CA PHE A 414 7.05 34.11 17.12
C PHE A 414 6.80 35.16 18.22
N ASP A 415 7.27 36.40 18.06
CA ASP A 415 7.08 37.45 19.05
C ASP A 415 5.61 37.78 19.31
N GLU A 416 4.86 38.08 18.24
CA GLU A 416 3.43 38.38 18.31
C GLU A 416 2.66 37.21 18.93
N PHE A 417 2.93 35.98 18.45
CA PHE A 417 2.36 34.76 19.02
C PHE A 417 2.54 34.65 20.53
N ARG A 418 3.77 34.82 21.04
CA ARG A 418 4.05 34.72 22.49
C ARG A 418 3.41 35.85 23.29
N VAL A 419 3.33 37.05 22.73
CA VAL A 419 2.67 38.20 23.37
C VAL A 419 1.16 37.93 23.47
N ASP A 420 0.51 37.62 22.36
CA ASP A 420 -0.92 37.37 22.27
C ASP A 420 -1.35 36.17 23.13
N TYR A 421 -0.56 35.09 23.11
CA TYR A 421 -0.82 33.90 23.91
C TYR A 421 -0.82 34.22 25.40
N ARG A 422 0.19 34.94 25.88
CA ARG A 422 0.27 35.36 27.30
C ARG A 422 -0.86 36.30 27.69
N GLN A 423 -1.23 37.23 26.82
CA GLN A 423 -2.34 38.15 27.08
C GLN A 423 -3.66 37.40 27.21
N LYS A 424 -3.89 36.38 26.38
CA LYS A 424 -5.14 35.60 26.36
C LYS A 424 -5.23 34.53 27.45
N PHE A 425 -4.15 33.80 27.72
CA PHE A 425 -4.16 32.61 28.59
C PHE A 425 -3.40 32.81 29.91
N HIS A 426 -2.72 33.94 30.11
CA HIS A 426 -1.98 34.29 31.34
C HIS A 426 -0.85 33.32 31.72
N HIS A 427 -0.30 32.58 30.75
CA HIS A 427 0.92 31.77 30.90
C HIS A 427 1.67 31.68 29.56
N GLU A 428 2.93 31.21 29.57
CA GLU A 428 3.72 30.99 28.35
C GLU A 428 3.14 29.85 27.49
N PRO A 429 3.23 29.91 26.15
CA PRO A 429 2.81 28.82 25.28
C PRO A 429 3.70 27.59 25.49
N PHE A 430 3.09 26.40 25.38
CA PHE A 430 3.86 25.16 25.35
C PHE A 430 4.64 25.04 24.03
N ALA A 431 5.90 24.67 24.14
CA ALA A 431 6.75 24.23 23.04
C ALA A 431 7.58 23.04 23.52
N GLU A 432 7.87 22.11 22.63
CA GLU A 432 8.71 20.96 22.94
C GLU A 432 10.19 21.37 23.13
N ILE A 433 11.01 20.43 23.62
CA ILE A 433 12.36 20.72 24.10
C ILE A 433 13.25 21.36 23.04
N THR A 434 13.12 20.99 21.77
CA THR A 434 13.94 21.55 20.68
C THR A 434 13.60 23.02 20.36
N PRO A 435 12.34 23.41 20.04
CA PRO A 435 11.97 24.81 19.90
C PRO A 435 12.22 25.64 21.17
N GLN A 436 11.97 25.08 22.35
CA GLN A 436 12.24 25.76 23.62
C GLN A 436 13.73 26.07 23.80
N TYR A 437 14.60 25.10 23.52
CA TYR A 437 16.05 25.30 23.54
C TYR A 437 16.47 26.45 22.62
N PHE A 438 15.97 26.49 21.39
CA PHE A 438 16.30 27.57 20.47
C PHE A 438 15.73 28.90 20.92
N TRP A 439 14.50 28.97 21.42
CA TRP A 439 13.96 30.23 21.95
C TRP A 439 14.81 30.78 23.11
N ASP A 440 15.26 29.92 24.02
CA ASP A 440 16.12 30.33 25.13
C ASP A 440 17.51 30.77 24.70
N LYS A 441 18.10 30.11 23.69
CA LYS A 441 19.40 30.49 23.14
C LYS A 441 19.35 31.75 22.30
N CYS A 442 18.25 31.99 21.61
CA CYS A 442 18.14 33.02 20.58
C CYS A 442 17.64 34.37 21.10
N LYS A 443 16.96 34.42 22.25
CA LYS A 443 16.35 35.65 22.80
C LYS A 443 17.32 36.82 23.02
N ASP A 444 18.60 36.53 23.24
CA ASP A 444 19.61 37.52 23.59
C ASP A 444 20.42 38.04 22.38
N ILE A 445 20.21 37.50 21.18
CA ILE A 445 20.90 37.94 19.96
C ILE A 445 20.33 39.30 19.52
N LYS A 446 21.15 40.37 19.49
CA LYS A 446 20.70 41.72 19.08
C LYS A 446 21.73 42.48 18.26
N GLU A 447 22.80 42.96 18.89
CA GLU A 447 23.83 43.75 18.22
C GLU A 447 24.69 42.91 17.27
N GLU A 448 24.85 41.63 17.58
CA GLU A 448 25.57 40.65 16.78
C GLU A 448 24.90 40.48 15.42
N HIS A 449 23.56 40.49 15.37
CA HIS A 449 22.78 40.33 14.13
C HIS A 449 23.14 41.37 13.07
N HIS A 450 23.23 42.64 13.46
CA HIS A 450 23.59 43.73 12.54
C HIS A 450 25.00 43.57 11.97
N LYS A 451 25.95 43.10 12.80
CA LYS A 451 27.33 42.84 12.38
C LYS A 451 27.40 41.63 11.45
N ASP A 452 26.68 40.57 11.80
CA ASP A 452 26.63 39.31 11.06
C ASP A 452 26.00 39.49 9.68
N MET A 453 25.06 40.42 9.51
CA MET A 453 24.54 40.82 8.19
C MET A 453 25.63 41.37 7.27
N GLY A 454 26.46 42.28 7.78
CA GLY A 454 27.59 42.82 7.01
C GLY A 454 28.61 41.73 6.65
N ARG A 455 28.90 40.82 7.59
CA ARG A 455 29.80 39.68 7.38
C ARG A 455 29.28 38.72 6.31
N LEU A 456 27.99 38.42 6.34
CA LEU A 456 27.33 37.56 5.36
C LEU A 456 27.47 38.13 3.94
N GLU A 457 27.21 39.43 3.76
CA GLU A 457 27.33 40.08 2.45
C GLU A 457 28.78 40.13 1.95
N ILE A 458 29.75 40.31 2.85
CA ILE A 458 31.18 40.21 2.52
C ILE A 458 31.53 38.79 2.07
N TYR A 459 31.07 37.77 2.78
CA TYR A 459 31.28 36.37 2.41
C TYR A 459 30.66 36.04 1.05
N ARG A 460 29.41 36.47 0.78
CA ARG A 460 28.74 36.26 -0.51
C ARG A 460 29.52 36.87 -1.68
N ARG A 461 29.94 38.13 -1.54
CA ARG A 461 30.74 38.81 -2.57
C ARG A 461 32.07 38.11 -2.79
N TRP A 462 32.75 37.73 -1.70
CA TRP A 462 33.99 36.98 -1.79
C TRP A 462 33.80 35.65 -2.53
N PHE A 463 32.74 34.91 -2.20
CA PHE A 463 32.44 33.62 -2.83
C PHE A 463 32.15 33.79 -4.34
N ASP A 464 31.42 34.84 -4.71
CA ASP A 464 31.13 35.18 -6.12
C ASP A 464 32.39 35.48 -6.93
N GLU A 465 33.36 36.17 -6.32
CA GLU A 465 34.61 36.58 -6.96
C GLU A 465 35.63 35.44 -7.07
N ASN A 466 35.62 34.50 -6.14
CA ASN A 466 36.71 33.52 -5.98
C ASN A 466 36.32 32.06 -6.27
N ILE A 467 35.04 31.69 -6.09
CA ILE A 467 34.59 30.29 -6.21
C ILE A 467 33.58 30.12 -7.34
N MET A 468 32.40 30.71 -7.18
CA MET A 468 31.30 30.60 -8.14
C MET A 468 30.36 31.79 -8.00
N ARG A 469 30.04 32.44 -9.12
CA ARG A 469 29.07 33.55 -9.16
C ARG A 469 27.66 33.03 -8.90
N ILE A 470 27.09 33.42 -7.76
CA ILE A 470 25.76 33.06 -7.27
C ILE A 470 24.87 34.29 -7.13
N SER A 471 25.37 35.39 -6.55
CA SER A 471 24.52 36.48 -6.05
C SER A 471 24.09 37.51 -7.11
N THR A 472 24.56 37.41 -8.36
CA THR A 472 24.11 38.26 -9.47
C THR A 472 23.01 37.58 -10.30
N PRO A 473 21.75 38.06 -10.24
CA PRO A 473 20.64 37.52 -11.03
C PRO A 473 20.98 37.52 -12.52
N ASN A 474 20.73 36.41 -13.22
CA ASN A 474 21.06 36.21 -14.64
C ASN A 474 22.56 36.25 -15.00
N SER A 475 23.46 36.21 -14.01
CA SER A 475 24.88 36.01 -14.32
C SER A 475 25.09 34.60 -14.86
N LYS A 476 25.77 34.51 -16.02
CA LYS A 476 26.15 33.24 -16.62
C LYS A 476 27.30 32.66 -15.80
N SER A 477 26.99 31.83 -14.82
CA SER A 477 27.98 30.93 -14.24
C SER A 477 27.83 29.58 -14.92
N ASP A 478 28.89 29.10 -15.57
CA ASP A 478 28.95 27.78 -16.18
C ASP A 478 29.39 26.72 -15.17
N ALA A 479 29.16 26.91 -13.87
CA ALA A 479 29.64 25.99 -12.82
C ALA A 479 28.49 25.47 -11.93
N ILE A 480 28.67 24.26 -11.42
CA ILE A 480 27.79 23.63 -10.43
C ILE A 480 28.62 23.10 -9.25
N ILE A 481 28.02 23.09 -8.05
CA ILE A 481 28.64 22.54 -6.84
C ILE A 481 27.89 21.27 -6.43
N ILE A 482 28.63 20.18 -6.18
CA ILE A 482 28.04 18.92 -5.72
C ILE A 482 28.18 18.82 -4.19
N LEU A 483 27.07 18.55 -3.51
CA LEU A 483 26.97 18.47 -2.05
C LEU A 483 26.34 17.14 -1.61
N PRO A 484 26.69 16.63 -0.41
CA PRO A 484 26.00 15.48 0.17
C PRO A 484 24.55 15.82 0.51
N CYS A 485 23.66 14.86 0.30
CA CYS A 485 22.25 14.97 0.66
C CYS A 485 21.83 13.93 1.71
N SER A 486 22.21 12.67 1.52
CA SER A 486 21.78 11.57 2.40
C SER A 486 22.60 11.45 3.68
N ALA A 487 21.93 11.12 4.80
CA ALA A 487 22.60 10.74 6.04
C ALA A 487 23.50 9.52 5.82
N SER A 488 24.61 9.42 6.56
CA SER A 488 25.49 8.24 6.48
C SER A 488 24.84 7.00 7.07
N GLN A 489 24.05 7.14 8.14
CA GLN A 489 23.33 6.08 8.83
C GLN A 489 21.80 6.26 8.71
N ILE A 490 21.06 5.19 9.01
CA ILE A 490 19.59 5.24 9.10
C ILE A 490 19.27 5.56 10.54
N GLU A 491 18.45 6.58 10.76
CA GLU A 491 17.93 6.91 12.07
C GLU A 491 16.52 6.34 12.18
N HIS A 492 16.23 5.59 13.24
CA HIS A 492 14.92 4.98 13.44
C HIS A 492 14.08 5.75 14.44
N ARG A 493 12.76 5.68 14.29
CA ARG A 493 11.80 6.41 15.14
C ARG A 493 11.80 5.96 16.60
N ASN A 494 12.31 4.76 16.89
CA ASN A 494 12.43 4.21 18.24
C ASN A 494 13.76 4.57 18.91
N GLU A 495 14.64 5.31 18.24
CA GLU A 495 15.87 5.83 18.83
C GLU A 495 15.60 7.13 19.59
N PRO A 496 16.33 7.40 20.69
CA PRO A 496 16.23 8.67 21.40
C PRO A 496 16.56 9.86 20.48
N VAL A 497 15.74 10.91 20.56
CA VAL A 497 16.02 12.17 19.86
C VAL A 497 17.30 12.79 20.42
N ALA A 498 18.26 13.08 19.54
CA ALA A 498 19.52 13.72 19.93
C ALA A 498 19.25 15.13 20.50
N PRO A 499 19.97 15.56 21.55
CA PRO A 499 19.81 16.90 22.09
C PRO A 499 20.04 17.99 21.02
N PRO A 500 19.27 19.09 21.02
CA PRO A 500 19.47 20.17 20.08
C PRO A 500 20.83 20.85 20.31
N THR A 501 21.55 21.13 19.22
CA THR A 501 22.89 21.75 19.26
C THR A 501 22.92 23.04 18.45
N VAL A 502 23.83 23.95 18.84
CA VAL A 502 24.21 25.08 17.98
C VAL A 502 25.08 24.54 16.85
N TYR A 503 24.81 24.97 15.62
CA TYR A 503 25.69 24.69 14.48
C TYR A 503 26.65 25.85 14.27
N GLU A 504 27.87 25.54 13.83
CA GLU A 504 28.95 26.51 13.66
C GLU A 504 29.55 26.43 12.25
N GLY A 505 29.95 27.60 11.73
CA GLY A 505 30.67 27.74 10.49
C GLY A 505 29.84 27.55 9.24
N ILE A 506 30.56 27.34 8.13
CA ILE A 506 30.00 26.97 6.84
C ILE A 506 30.29 25.49 6.60
N ASP A 507 29.27 24.74 6.20
CA ASP A 507 29.35 23.32 5.86
C ASP A 507 28.43 22.99 4.68
N SER A 508 28.36 21.73 4.28
CA SER A 508 27.49 21.27 3.20
C SER A 508 25.99 21.59 3.39
N LYS A 509 25.51 21.76 4.62
CA LYS A 509 24.09 22.02 4.93
C LYS A 509 23.78 23.51 4.98
N THR A 510 24.73 24.33 5.43
CA THR A 510 24.55 25.79 5.58
C THR A 510 24.98 26.58 4.34
N LEU A 511 25.76 25.98 3.43
CA LEU A 511 26.29 26.65 2.25
C LEU A 511 25.20 27.23 1.32
N ALA A 512 24.22 26.42 0.89
CA ALA A 512 23.18 26.89 -0.03
C ALA A 512 22.31 28.01 0.58
N PRO A 513 21.86 27.89 1.84
CA PRO A 513 21.09 28.96 2.51
C PRO A 513 21.89 30.26 2.68
N VAL A 514 23.15 30.16 3.12
CA VAL A 514 24.05 31.30 3.27
C VAL A 514 24.22 32.03 1.94
N LEU A 515 24.38 31.30 0.84
CA LEU A 515 24.57 31.88 -0.48
C LEU A 515 23.26 32.32 -1.15
N GLY A 516 22.10 31.93 -0.63
CA GLY A 516 20.81 32.14 -1.29
C GLY A 516 20.70 31.40 -2.63
N ALA A 517 21.40 30.27 -2.76
CA ALA A 517 21.47 29.48 -3.98
C ALA A 517 20.30 28.49 -4.09
N SER A 518 20.05 27.98 -5.30
CA SER A 518 19.14 26.85 -5.48
C SER A 518 19.86 25.55 -5.13
N LEU A 519 19.10 24.59 -4.60
CA LEU A 519 19.58 23.26 -4.29
C LEU A 519 18.62 22.23 -4.91
N LEU A 520 19.11 21.51 -5.93
CA LEU A 520 18.42 20.37 -6.52
C LEU A 520 18.97 19.10 -5.89
N SER A 521 18.11 18.30 -5.28
CA SER A 521 18.48 17.04 -4.66
C SER A 521 17.73 15.87 -5.27
N PHE A 522 18.41 14.74 -5.40
CA PHE A 522 17.86 13.58 -6.09
C PHE A 522 18.53 12.27 -5.69
N PRO A 523 17.79 11.15 -5.73
CA PRO A 523 18.36 9.82 -5.63
C PRO A 523 19.00 9.41 -6.96
N PHE A 524 20.12 8.71 -6.88
CA PHE A 524 20.75 8.07 -8.04
C PHE A 524 21.09 6.60 -7.81
N ALA A 525 21.01 6.14 -6.56
CA ALA A 525 21.18 4.74 -6.20
C ALA A 525 20.36 4.38 -4.95
N GLN A 526 20.28 3.09 -4.64
CA GLN A 526 19.81 2.58 -3.36
C GLN A 526 20.70 1.42 -2.93
N ILE A 527 20.99 1.32 -1.64
CA ILE A 527 21.89 0.31 -1.07
C ILE A 527 21.13 -0.60 -0.09
N PRO A 528 21.37 -1.92 -0.11
CA PRO A 528 20.77 -2.82 0.86
C PRO A 528 21.36 -2.61 2.26
N TYR A 529 20.54 -2.79 3.29
CA TYR A 529 20.95 -2.89 4.69
C TYR A 529 20.09 -3.95 5.40
N GLU A 530 20.62 -4.55 6.45
CA GLU A 530 19.84 -5.47 7.28
C GLU A 530 19.10 -4.66 8.35
N SER A 531 17.76 -4.69 8.31
CA SER A 531 16.95 -4.01 9.33
C SER A 531 16.81 -4.89 10.56
N GLU A 532 17.26 -4.37 11.71
CA GLU A 532 17.07 -5.01 13.01
C GLU A 532 15.58 -5.02 13.43
N LEU A 533 14.77 -4.12 12.89
CA LEU A 533 13.34 -4.00 13.20
C LEU A 533 12.49 -5.03 12.46
N THR A 534 12.76 -5.27 11.17
CA THR A 534 11.98 -6.22 10.35
C THR A 534 12.63 -7.60 10.24
N GLY A 535 13.92 -7.72 10.57
CA GLY A 535 14.71 -8.93 10.39
C GLY A 535 14.90 -9.32 8.92
N ARG A 536 14.82 -8.35 8.00
CA ARG A 536 14.93 -8.54 6.56
C ARG A 536 15.93 -7.54 5.97
N THR A 537 16.48 -7.89 4.81
CA THR A 537 17.19 -6.94 3.96
C THR A 537 16.21 -5.89 3.45
N GLU A 538 16.49 -4.64 3.81
CA GLU A 538 15.82 -3.42 3.39
C GLU A 538 16.74 -2.58 2.51
N TYR A 539 16.23 -1.48 1.93
CA TYR A 539 17.01 -0.61 1.06
C TYR A 539 16.94 0.84 1.50
N LYS A 540 18.08 1.52 1.48
CA LYS A 540 18.22 2.93 1.76
C LYS A 540 18.53 3.69 0.47
N SER A 541 17.86 4.81 0.24
CA SER A 541 18.19 5.73 -0.85
C SER A 541 19.59 6.33 -0.68
N VAL A 542 20.28 6.52 -1.79
CA VAL A 542 21.51 7.29 -1.87
C VAL A 542 21.23 8.52 -2.73
N CYS A 543 21.28 9.68 -2.06
CA CYS A 543 20.95 10.97 -2.66
C CYS A 543 22.17 11.90 -2.65
N VAL A 544 22.21 12.76 -3.66
CA VAL A 544 23.19 13.85 -3.84
C VAL A 544 22.45 15.14 -4.18
N SER A 545 23.07 16.27 -3.87
CA SER A 545 22.54 17.60 -4.21
C SER A 545 23.47 18.34 -5.16
N VAL A 546 22.86 19.13 -6.04
CA VAL A 546 23.50 20.04 -6.97
C VAL A 546 23.07 21.45 -6.60
N LEU A 547 24.02 22.25 -6.17
CA LEU A 547 23.84 23.67 -5.91
C LEU A 547 24.09 24.42 -7.22
N SER A 548 23.13 25.25 -7.60
CA SER A 548 23.19 26.10 -8.79
C SER A 548 22.87 27.56 -8.47
N PRO A 549 23.40 28.52 -9.26
CA PRO A 549 23.04 29.93 -9.13
C PRO A 549 21.54 30.20 -9.29
N GLN A 550 21.10 31.35 -8.80
CA GLN A 550 19.74 31.86 -9.02
C GLN A 550 19.41 31.98 -10.52
N GLY A 551 18.28 31.40 -10.94
CA GLY A 551 17.82 31.40 -12.33
C GLY A 551 18.44 30.31 -13.22
N GLN A 552 19.24 29.39 -12.66
CA GLN A 552 19.85 28.26 -13.36
C GLN A 552 19.25 26.90 -12.95
N GLU A 553 18.09 26.88 -12.29
CA GLU A 553 17.42 25.67 -11.82
C GLU A 553 17.07 24.73 -13.00
N ASN A 554 16.47 25.27 -14.06
CA ASN A 554 16.04 24.49 -15.23
C ASN A 554 17.20 23.82 -15.95
N PRO A 555 18.29 24.55 -16.28
CA PRO A 555 19.47 23.93 -16.85
C PRO A 555 20.11 22.86 -15.95
N ALA A 556 20.14 23.06 -14.62
CA ALA A 556 20.64 22.05 -13.69
C ALA A 556 19.79 20.77 -13.75
N ILE A 557 18.46 20.88 -13.68
CA ILE A 557 17.55 19.73 -13.79
C ILE A 557 17.75 19.00 -15.12
N GLN A 558 17.83 19.73 -16.24
CA GLN A 558 18.04 19.14 -17.56
C GLN A 558 19.38 18.42 -17.68
N LEU A 559 20.45 18.98 -17.14
CA LEU A 559 21.77 18.35 -17.09
C LEU A 559 21.73 17.02 -16.34
N ILE A 560 21.15 17.02 -15.13
CA ILE A 560 21.04 15.80 -14.32
C ILE A 560 20.15 14.78 -15.03
N GLN A 561 19.04 15.20 -15.62
CA GLN A 561 18.17 14.30 -16.37
C GLN A 561 18.89 13.64 -17.56
N LYS A 562 19.70 14.39 -18.31
CA LYS A 562 20.52 13.87 -19.42
C LYS A 562 21.59 12.91 -18.90
N THR A 563 22.22 13.24 -17.78
CA THR A 563 23.26 12.42 -17.13
C THR A 563 22.70 11.07 -16.70
N LEU A 564 21.64 11.06 -15.91
CA LEU A 564 21.03 9.81 -15.40
C LEU A 564 20.53 8.93 -16.54
N LYS A 565 19.93 9.51 -17.59
CA LYS A 565 19.48 8.76 -18.77
C LYS A 565 20.64 8.09 -19.52
N LYS A 566 21.78 8.78 -19.70
CA LYS A 566 22.97 8.21 -20.36
C LYS A 566 23.51 7.00 -19.59
N GLU A 567 23.52 7.08 -18.26
CA GLU A 567 23.99 6.02 -17.38
C GLU A 567 22.91 4.96 -17.05
N HIS A 568 21.74 5.01 -17.70
CA HIS A 568 20.62 4.07 -17.47
C HIS A 568 20.13 4.04 -16.01
N ILE A 569 20.27 5.16 -15.30
CA ILE A 569 19.73 5.36 -13.95
C ILE A 569 18.29 5.89 -14.08
N PRO A 570 17.29 5.32 -13.37
CA PRO A 570 15.91 5.78 -13.45
C PRO A 570 15.75 7.25 -13.08
N THR A 571 15.00 8.01 -13.89
CA THR A 571 14.65 9.42 -13.61
C THR A 571 13.31 9.59 -12.91
N GLU A 572 12.76 8.48 -12.42
CA GLU A 572 11.50 8.35 -11.72
C GLU A 572 11.73 7.40 -10.54
N VAL A 573 11.03 7.66 -9.44
CA VAL A 573 11.07 6.84 -8.23
C VAL A 573 9.70 6.30 -7.88
N ASP A 574 9.68 5.12 -7.29
CA ASP A 574 8.45 4.45 -6.86
C ASP A 574 7.90 5.04 -5.56
N VAL A 575 6.61 4.81 -5.31
CA VAL A 575 6.01 4.96 -3.98
C VAL A 575 6.32 3.75 -3.10
N GLY A 576 6.26 3.93 -1.79
CA GLY A 576 6.37 2.82 -0.83
C GLY A 576 7.82 2.44 -0.49
N ARG A 577 8.05 1.14 -0.31
CA ARG A 577 9.25 0.57 0.32
C ARG A 577 10.57 0.89 -0.38
N PHE A 578 10.58 0.89 -1.70
CA PHE A 578 11.80 1.04 -2.51
C PHE A 578 11.82 2.39 -3.21
N THR A 579 13.02 2.94 -3.41
CA THR A 579 13.21 4.14 -4.23
C THR A 579 13.18 3.78 -5.71
N PHE A 580 13.82 2.68 -6.07
CA PHE A 580 13.87 2.10 -7.42
C PHE A 580 13.41 0.64 -7.40
N PRO A 581 12.82 0.14 -8.50
CA PRO A 581 12.44 -1.27 -8.61
C PRO A 581 13.63 -2.21 -8.39
N ILE A 582 13.44 -3.24 -7.56
CA ILE A 582 14.44 -4.30 -7.42
C ILE A 582 14.33 -5.22 -8.64
N LYS A 583 15.41 -5.34 -9.41
CA LYS A 583 15.51 -6.37 -10.45
C LYS A 583 15.55 -7.75 -9.78
N VAL A 584 14.40 -8.45 -9.76
CA VAL A 584 14.36 -9.87 -9.38
C VAL A 584 15.04 -10.65 -10.50
N SER A 585 16.29 -11.08 -10.27
CA SER A 585 17.02 -11.92 -11.21
C SER A 585 16.44 -13.33 -11.21
N ASN A 586 15.38 -13.56 -11.97
CA ASN A 586 14.97 -14.91 -12.37
C ASN A 586 15.88 -15.38 -13.52
N HIS A 587 17.11 -15.76 -13.20
CA HIS A 587 17.91 -16.71 -13.99
C HIS A 587 19.12 -17.15 -13.16
N LEU A 588 19.30 -18.47 -13.06
CA LEU A 588 20.63 -19.07 -13.00
C LEU A 588 21.43 -18.57 -14.20
N SER A 589 22.16 -17.47 -14.05
CA SER A 589 23.34 -17.17 -14.86
C SER A 589 24.38 -16.41 -14.04
N THR A 590 25.47 -17.13 -13.85
CA THR A 590 26.82 -16.70 -13.49
C THR A 590 27.19 -15.27 -13.89
N SER A 591 27.17 -14.32 -12.96
CA SER A 591 27.99 -13.09 -13.04
C SER A 591 28.44 -12.52 -11.68
N HIS A 592 28.28 -13.25 -10.58
CA HIS A 592 28.77 -12.85 -9.24
C HIS A 592 29.71 -13.86 -8.56
N HIS A 593 30.23 -14.84 -9.31
CA HIS A 593 31.26 -15.77 -8.82
C HIS A 593 32.66 -15.52 -9.41
N TYR A 594 32.84 -14.57 -10.33
CA TYR A 594 34.14 -14.35 -10.98
C TYR A 594 35.10 -13.43 -10.22
N THR A 595 34.62 -12.59 -9.31
CA THR A 595 35.48 -11.67 -8.54
C THR A 595 36.05 -12.31 -7.27
N GLN A 596 35.26 -13.15 -6.57
CA GLN A 596 35.74 -13.88 -5.39
C GLN A 596 36.70 -15.04 -5.73
N LEU A 597 36.54 -15.70 -6.88
CA LEU A 597 37.49 -16.72 -7.34
C LEU A 597 38.81 -16.12 -7.84
N LEU A 598 38.80 -14.89 -8.38
CA LEU A 598 40.03 -14.18 -8.77
C LEU A 598 40.85 -13.73 -7.56
N ASP A 599 40.20 -13.27 -6.48
CA ASP A 599 40.89 -12.87 -5.25
C ASP A 599 41.45 -14.06 -4.47
N ILE A 600 40.73 -15.20 -4.46
CA ILE A 600 41.22 -16.46 -3.87
C ILE A 600 42.36 -17.05 -4.71
N ALA A 601 42.28 -17.01 -6.05
CA ALA A 601 43.37 -17.45 -6.93
C ALA A 601 44.61 -16.54 -6.82
N THR A 602 44.43 -15.23 -6.70
CA THR A 602 45.53 -14.26 -6.56
C THR A 602 46.20 -14.37 -5.18
N SER A 603 45.42 -14.67 -4.14
CA SER A 603 45.91 -14.98 -2.79
C SER A 603 46.68 -16.31 -2.74
N LEU A 604 46.18 -17.37 -3.39
CA LEU A 604 46.85 -18.67 -3.47
C LEU A 604 48.14 -18.64 -4.30
N VAL A 605 48.19 -17.85 -5.38
CA VAL A 605 49.39 -17.67 -6.22
C VAL A 605 50.46 -16.84 -5.49
N LYS A 606 50.07 -15.77 -4.76
CA LYS A 606 50.99 -14.99 -3.91
C LYS A 606 51.53 -15.79 -2.71
N LYS A 607 50.78 -16.79 -2.23
CA LYS A 607 51.21 -17.70 -1.14
C LYS A 607 52.12 -18.83 -1.63
N ARG A 608 52.04 -19.22 -2.91
CA ARG A 608 52.87 -20.27 -3.52
C ARG A 608 54.21 -19.74 -4.06
N LEU A 609 54.32 -18.44 -4.36
CA LEU A 609 55.52 -17.77 -4.86
C LEU A 609 56.52 -17.30 -3.78
N ARG A 610 56.25 -17.55 -2.49
CA ARG A 610 57.19 -17.25 -1.38
C ARG A 610 58.10 -18.43 -0.99
N LEU A 611 58.04 -19.56 -1.68
CA LEU A 611 58.68 -20.80 -1.20
C LEU A 611 59.87 -21.33 -1.99
N HIS A 612 60.27 -20.79 -3.15
CA HIS A 612 61.47 -21.27 -3.86
C HIS A 612 62.39 -20.11 -4.29
N ASN A 613 63.41 -19.87 -3.47
CA ASN A 613 64.71 -19.33 -3.88
C ASN A 613 65.57 -20.52 -4.34
N ASP A 614 66.11 -20.49 -5.56
CA ASP A 614 67.48 -20.94 -5.91
C ASP A 614 67.72 -20.88 -7.45
N CYS A 615 68.63 -19.96 -7.85
CA CYS A 615 69.58 -19.86 -9.01
C CYS A 615 69.36 -20.58 -10.38
N PRO A 616 70.08 -20.20 -11.48
CA PRO A 616 70.45 -18.87 -12.00
C PRO A 616 70.25 -18.68 -13.54
N VAL A 617 70.02 -17.42 -13.96
CA VAL A 617 70.57 -16.68 -15.13
C VAL A 617 71.06 -17.48 -16.37
N ASN A 618 70.37 -17.38 -17.53
CA ASN A 618 70.77 -16.51 -18.66
C ASN A 618 69.81 -16.55 -19.89
N SER A 619 69.74 -15.41 -20.60
CA SER A 619 69.03 -15.09 -21.87
C SER A 619 67.49 -15.01 -21.79
N ALA A 620 66.84 -13.87 -21.51
CA ALA A 620 66.89 -12.54 -22.16
C ALA A 620 66.40 -12.55 -23.61
N TYR A 621 65.09 -12.43 -23.82
CA TYR A 621 64.45 -11.46 -24.72
C TYR A 621 62.93 -11.45 -24.45
N MET A 622 62.36 -10.25 -24.33
CA MET A 622 60.99 -9.91 -23.94
C MET A 622 60.68 -10.06 -22.44
N TRP A 623 60.56 -8.93 -21.76
CA TRP A 623 59.46 -8.55 -20.84
C TRP A 623 59.89 -7.27 -20.11
N ALA A 624 59.62 -6.13 -20.75
CA ALA A 624 59.54 -4.81 -20.13
C ALA A 624 58.64 -3.96 -21.03
N ASN A 625 57.40 -3.76 -20.62
CA ASN A 625 56.54 -2.60 -20.91
C ASN A 625 55.09 -2.89 -20.50
N VAL A 626 54.85 -2.96 -19.19
CA VAL A 626 53.52 -2.70 -18.60
C VAL A 626 53.75 -1.92 -17.31
N VAL A 627 54.12 -0.64 -17.43
CA VAL A 627 53.60 0.49 -16.63
C VAL A 627 53.98 1.78 -17.37
N GLY A 628 53.00 2.53 -17.88
CA GLY A 628 53.10 3.97 -18.09
C GLY A 628 53.04 4.51 -19.53
N LEU A 629 52.12 5.46 -19.71
CA LEU A 629 52.09 6.62 -20.64
C LEU A 629 51.31 6.51 -21.98
N ASP A 630 50.13 7.15 -21.96
CA ASP A 630 49.75 8.41 -22.63
C ASP A 630 49.87 8.66 -24.15
N TRP A 631 48.79 9.27 -24.66
CA TRP A 631 48.59 10.14 -25.85
C TRP A 631 49.19 9.76 -27.21
N SER A 632 48.31 9.58 -28.20
CA SER A 632 48.18 10.40 -29.42
C SER A 632 47.53 9.57 -30.54
N GLY A 633 46.64 10.23 -31.29
CA GLY A 633 45.80 9.56 -32.26
C GLY A 633 46.51 9.04 -33.51
N SER A 634 45.66 8.51 -34.37
CA SER A 634 45.81 8.37 -35.82
C SER A 634 46.24 7.00 -36.36
N LEU A 635 45.32 6.51 -37.19
CA LEU A 635 45.53 6.07 -38.57
C LEU A 635 45.76 4.57 -38.89
N PHE A 636 44.94 4.16 -39.85
CA PHE A 636 45.26 3.36 -41.04
C PHE A 636 45.12 1.83 -41.00
N VAL A 637 44.11 1.40 -41.76
CA VAL A 637 44.02 0.12 -42.46
C VAL A 637 44.88 0.20 -43.73
N PRO A 638 45.61 -0.86 -44.10
CA PRO A 638 45.44 -1.38 -45.47
C PRO A 638 45.43 -2.92 -45.59
N SER A 639 44.33 -3.39 -46.17
CA SER A 639 44.20 -4.25 -47.38
C SER A 639 45.10 -5.47 -47.67
N ASN A 640 44.38 -6.58 -47.92
CA ASN A 640 44.58 -7.66 -48.92
C ASN A 640 45.55 -8.82 -48.63
N ILE A 641 45.02 -10.06 -48.62
CA ILE A 641 45.16 -11.08 -49.70
C ILE A 641 44.37 -12.37 -49.36
N LYS A 642 43.94 -13.04 -50.44
CA LYS A 642 43.02 -14.19 -50.61
C LYS A 642 43.72 -15.57 -50.52
N TYR A 643 42.85 -16.61 -50.53
CA TYR A 643 43.02 -18.07 -50.79
C TYR A 643 43.13 -18.97 -49.54
N ALA A 644 42.54 -20.17 -49.45
CA ALA A 644 41.37 -20.81 -50.05
C ALA A 644 41.12 -22.17 -49.32
N LYS A 645 39.84 -22.49 -49.13
CA LYS A 645 39.19 -23.83 -49.12
C LYS A 645 39.73 -24.99 -48.26
N SER A 646 38.83 -25.35 -47.33
CA SER A 646 38.19 -26.67 -47.19
C SER A 646 38.81 -27.69 -46.24
N ILE A 647 38.32 -27.70 -44.99
CA ILE A 647 37.90 -28.94 -44.32
C ILE A 647 36.51 -28.70 -43.71
N HIS A 648 35.57 -29.55 -44.11
CA HIS A 648 34.18 -29.62 -43.68
C HIS A 648 34.05 -30.21 -42.27
N GLY A 649 33.10 -29.67 -41.48
CA GLY A 649 32.53 -30.36 -40.32
C GLY A 649 32.44 -29.46 -39.08
N TYR A 650 31.21 -29.05 -38.76
CA TYR A 650 30.80 -28.28 -37.57
C TYR A 650 31.08 -26.77 -37.57
N LEU A 651 30.39 -26.04 -38.46
CA LEU A 651 30.09 -24.61 -38.23
C LEU A 651 28.82 -24.23 -39.00
N TYR A 652 27.67 -24.33 -38.34
CA TYR A 652 26.44 -23.63 -38.74
C TYR A 652 25.49 -23.66 -37.53
N VAL A 653 25.54 -22.61 -36.70
CA VAL A 653 24.43 -21.83 -36.11
C VAL A 653 25.06 -20.86 -35.10
N ILE A 654 24.65 -19.58 -35.16
CA ILE A 654 25.03 -18.40 -34.36
C ILE A 654 26.26 -17.60 -34.85
N MET A 655 26.09 -16.86 -35.95
CA MET A 655 26.49 -15.43 -36.07
C MET A 655 25.81 -14.79 -37.30
N LEU A 656 25.54 -13.49 -37.19
CA LEU A 656 24.76 -12.56 -38.05
C LEU A 656 23.28 -12.54 -37.67
N THR A 657 22.80 -11.53 -36.94
CA THR A 657 22.78 -10.13 -37.40
C THR A 657 23.29 -9.11 -36.36
N ALA A 658 23.99 -8.09 -36.86
CA ALA A 658 24.15 -6.79 -36.23
C ALA A 658 23.91 -5.71 -37.30
N VAL A 659 23.36 -4.57 -36.85
CA VAL A 659 23.32 -3.22 -37.49
C VAL A 659 22.18 -2.92 -38.49
N ASP A 660 21.29 -1.98 -38.13
CA ASP A 660 21.14 -0.62 -38.73
C ASP A 660 19.97 0.12 -38.02
N LEU A 661 20.12 1.32 -37.42
CA LEU A 661 20.23 2.69 -38.00
C LEU A 661 18.92 3.20 -38.63
N THR A 662 18.32 4.25 -38.03
CA THR A 662 17.36 5.11 -38.73
C THR A 662 17.69 6.58 -38.49
N ILE A 663 18.05 7.26 -39.58
CA ILE A 663 18.20 8.71 -39.72
C ILE A 663 16.86 9.35 -40.12
N TRP A 664 16.66 10.58 -39.66
CA TRP A 664 15.60 11.53 -39.98
C TRP A 664 15.60 12.01 -41.44
N LEU A 665 14.42 12.25 -42.04
CA LEU A 665 14.26 13.21 -43.16
C LEU A 665 12.88 13.89 -43.12
N VAL A 666 12.91 15.22 -43.28
CA VAL A 666 11.80 16.16 -43.43
C VAL A 666 11.40 16.26 -44.91
N PHE A 667 10.10 16.40 -45.24
CA PHE A 667 9.51 17.47 -46.09
C PHE A 667 8.05 17.19 -46.52
N GLY A 668 7.15 18.14 -46.22
CA GLY A 668 6.17 18.77 -47.11
C GLY A 668 5.22 17.98 -48.03
N ASN A 669 3.93 18.03 -47.67
CA ASN A 669 2.71 18.29 -48.47
C ASN A 669 2.24 17.41 -49.65
N ASN A 670 0.90 17.22 -49.63
CA ASN A 670 -0.08 16.93 -50.69
C ASN A 670 -0.49 15.47 -51.02
N ASN A 671 -1.80 15.25 -50.82
CA ASN A 671 -2.79 14.46 -51.57
C ASN A 671 -2.83 12.91 -51.43
N GLY A 672 -3.90 12.44 -50.78
CA GLY A 672 -4.91 11.56 -51.42
C GLY A 672 -4.77 10.03 -51.28
N ALA A 673 -5.85 9.41 -50.78
CA ALA A 673 -6.35 8.05 -51.06
C ALA A 673 -5.79 6.82 -50.29
N SER A 674 -6.53 6.45 -49.23
CA SER A 674 -7.28 5.19 -49.03
C SER A 674 -6.69 3.78 -49.28
N ILE A 675 -6.86 2.91 -48.26
CA ILE A 675 -7.43 1.53 -48.27
C ILE A 675 -6.53 0.27 -48.07
N ARG A 676 -6.91 -0.44 -46.97
CA ARG A 676 -7.02 -1.89 -46.66
C ARG A 676 -5.85 -2.75 -46.14
N ALA A 677 -6.22 -3.47 -45.08
CA ALA A 677 -5.54 -4.54 -44.35
C ALA A 677 -5.49 -5.88 -45.10
N VAL A 678 -4.48 -6.70 -44.78
CA VAL A 678 -4.60 -8.18 -44.68
C VAL A 678 -3.63 -8.69 -43.60
N ASN A 679 -4.18 -9.54 -42.73
CA ASN A 679 -3.55 -10.37 -41.70
C ASN A 679 -2.99 -11.66 -42.32
N LEU A 680 -1.87 -12.20 -41.83
CA LEU A 680 -1.65 -13.65 -41.81
C LEU A 680 -0.48 -14.05 -40.88
N GLN A 681 -0.77 -15.08 -40.11
CA GLN A 681 -0.02 -15.66 -39.01
C GLN A 681 0.49 -17.05 -39.41
N GLY A 682 1.68 -17.44 -38.92
CA GLY A 682 2.01 -18.85 -38.69
C GLY A 682 3.33 -19.36 -39.29
N PHE A 683 4.25 -19.78 -38.40
CA PHE A 683 5.17 -20.95 -38.44
C PHE A 683 6.31 -20.67 -37.44
N ALA A 684 6.77 -21.54 -36.54
CA ALA A 684 6.38 -22.85 -36.05
C ALA A 684 7.17 -23.12 -34.76
N ASN A 685 6.50 -23.70 -33.75
CA ASN A 685 7.14 -24.38 -32.62
C ASN A 685 7.53 -25.82 -33.04
N LYS A 686 8.74 -26.29 -32.71
CA LYS A 686 9.03 -27.68 -32.24
C LYS A 686 10.54 -27.99 -32.11
N LEU A 687 10.97 -28.37 -30.89
CA LEU A 687 11.82 -29.53 -30.51
C LEU A 687 12.30 -29.33 -29.04
N MET A 688 11.60 -29.89 -28.04
CA MET A 688 11.82 -31.21 -27.39
C MET A 688 12.93 -31.26 -26.32
N ASP A 689 12.53 -31.00 -25.06
CA ASP A 689 12.46 -31.92 -23.90
C ASP A 689 13.49 -33.07 -23.71
N ARG A 690 14.09 -33.19 -22.50
CA ARG A 690 14.20 -34.43 -21.68
C ARG A 690 14.96 -34.31 -20.33
N ARG A 691 14.22 -34.55 -19.23
CA ARG A 691 14.33 -35.53 -18.09
C ARG A 691 15.61 -35.82 -17.24
N GLY A 692 15.37 -35.87 -15.90
CA GLY A 692 15.79 -36.91 -14.89
C GLY A 692 16.98 -36.58 -13.95
N LEU A 693 17.21 -37.10 -12.72
CA LEU A 693 16.52 -37.91 -11.69
C LEU A 693 17.51 -38.14 -10.47
N ILE A 694 17.06 -38.09 -9.19
CA ILE A 694 17.47 -38.78 -7.90
C ILE A 694 18.92 -38.75 -7.29
N LEU A 695 19.03 -38.48 -5.96
CA LEU A 695 19.73 -39.20 -4.82
C LEU A 695 19.91 -38.28 -3.56
N MET A 696 19.28 -38.49 -2.38
CA MET A 696 19.55 -39.34 -1.18
C MET A 696 20.69 -38.94 -0.17
N LEU A 697 20.27 -38.37 1.00
CA LEU A 697 20.72 -38.55 2.43
C LEU A 697 22.21 -38.30 2.87
N PRO A 698 22.55 -38.31 4.19
CA PRO A 698 22.45 -37.22 5.19
C PRO A 698 23.81 -36.98 5.94
N TRP A 699 23.87 -36.13 6.99
CA TRP A 699 24.65 -36.34 8.23
C TRP A 699 24.45 -35.18 9.22
N GLY A 700 24.19 -35.52 10.49
CA GLY A 700 24.08 -34.57 11.60
C GLY A 700 25.35 -34.53 12.44
N LEU A 701 25.37 -33.63 13.43
CA LEU A 701 26.10 -33.77 14.70
C LEU A 701 25.65 -32.67 15.69
N ARG A 702 25.13 -33.09 16.85
CA ARG A 702 25.09 -32.32 18.11
C ARG A 702 26.40 -32.57 18.89
N PRO A 703 26.77 -31.70 19.85
CA PRO A 703 26.52 -31.96 21.29
C PRO A 703 25.98 -30.71 22.04
N LYS A 704 25.03 -30.81 23.00
CA LYS A 704 25.16 -31.08 24.47
C LYS A 704 26.14 -30.11 25.17
N ARG A 705 25.94 -29.57 26.38
CA ARG A 705 24.91 -29.51 27.45
C ARG A 705 25.59 -28.72 28.59
N SER A 706 24.90 -27.88 29.35
CA SER A 706 25.03 -27.81 30.83
C SER A 706 24.10 -26.75 31.42
N ALA A 707 23.23 -27.21 32.31
CA ALA A 707 22.50 -26.41 33.29
C ALA A 707 23.22 -26.51 34.65
N ASP A 708 22.92 -25.59 35.57
CA ASP A 708 22.91 -25.74 37.05
C ASP A 708 22.51 -24.34 37.63
N HIS A 709 21.35 -24.17 38.30
CA HIS A 709 21.09 -24.32 39.76
C HIS A 709 21.52 -23.05 40.58
N LEU A 710 20.84 -22.43 41.57
CA LEU A 710 19.71 -22.71 42.50
C LEU A 710 19.33 -21.41 43.31
N PHE A 711 18.07 -21.38 43.80
CA PHE A 711 17.50 -20.85 45.07
C PHE A 711 17.46 -19.36 45.54
N THR A 712 16.31 -19.07 46.18
CA THR A 712 15.65 -17.87 46.80
C THR A 712 15.91 -17.77 48.34
N PRO A 713 15.14 -17.04 49.19
CA PRO A 713 14.77 -15.60 49.30
C PRO A 713 14.98 -15.00 50.74
N GLY A 714 14.71 -13.69 50.95
CA GLY A 714 14.60 -13.09 52.30
C GLY A 714 13.79 -11.78 52.35
N GLN A 715 12.73 -11.76 53.18
CA GLN A 715 11.74 -10.69 53.40
C GLN A 715 12.09 -9.77 54.59
N ILE A 716 11.72 -8.48 54.56
CA ILE A 716 11.12 -7.74 55.70
C ILE A 716 10.09 -6.71 55.17
N THR A 717 8.94 -6.67 55.85
CA THR A 717 7.65 -5.99 55.63
C THR A 717 7.54 -4.53 56.11
N LYS A 718 6.69 -3.72 55.45
CA LYS A 718 5.63 -2.87 56.09
C LYS A 718 4.60 -2.35 55.06
N MET A 719 3.32 -2.45 55.42
CA MET A 719 2.11 -2.20 54.61
C MET A 719 1.58 -0.75 54.69
N ALA A 720 0.98 -0.27 53.60
CA ALA A 720 -0.19 0.64 53.55
C ALA A 720 -0.93 0.48 52.17
N GLU A 721 -2.26 0.64 52.17
CA GLU A 721 -3.31 0.15 51.23
C GLU A 721 -3.50 0.94 49.89
N PRO A 722 -4.56 0.66 49.08
CA PRO A 722 -4.59 -0.21 47.92
C PRO A 722 -4.48 0.57 46.59
N ALA A 723 -3.50 0.21 45.76
CA ALA A 723 -3.42 0.71 44.39
C ALA A 723 -4.41 -0.04 43.48
N ASN A 724 -5.25 0.73 42.78
CA ASN A 724 -6.03 0.25 41.64
C ASN A 724 -5.13 -0.52 40.66
N THR A 725 -5.64 -1.65 40.18
CA THR A 725 -4.97 -2.59 39.29
C THR A 725 -4.31 -1.88 38.09
N PRO A 726 -2.99 -2.05 37.86
CA PRO A 726 -2.33 -1.54 36.66
C PRO A 726 -2.88 -2.23 35.41
N VAL A 727 -3.35 -1.43 34.45
CA VAL A 727 -3.65 -1.90 33.09
C VAL A 727 -2.32 -2.17 32.38
N PRO A 728 -2.07 -3.37 31.83
CA PRO A 728 -0.94 -3.56 30.92
C PRO A 728 -1.14 -2.69 29.68
N ALA A 729 -0.16 -1.82 29.40
CA ALA A 729 -0.02 -1.22 28.08
C ALA A 729 0.16 -2.34 27.05
N SER A 730 -0.47 -2.17 25.87
CA SER A 730 -0.52 -3.10 24.73
C SER A 730 -1.46 -4.31 24.87
N THR A 731 -2.76 -4.07 24.66
CA THR A 731 -3.63 -5.06 24.00
C THR A 731 -3.41 -4.90 22.49
N PRO A 732 -3.01 -5.93 21.73
CA PRO A 732 -3.01 -5.86 20.27
C PRO A 732 -4.45 -5.61 19.81
N ARG A 733 -4.69 -4.50 19.12
CA ARG A 733 -5.97 -4.32 18.39
C ARG A 733 -6.04 -5.40 17.33
N ALA A 734 -7.17 -6.11 17.30
CA ALA A 734 -7.51 -7.00 16.20
C ALA A 734 -7.76 -6.16 14.95
N THR A 735 -6.71 -5.87 14.19
CA THR A 735 -6.85 -5.77 12.74
C THR A 735 -6.96 -7.20 12.24
N SER A 736 -8.19 -7.67 12.04
CA SER A 736 -8.40 -8.79 11.12
C SER A 736 -8.44 -8.14 9.73
N PRO A 737 -7.35 -8.14 8.94
CA PRO A 737 -7.53 -8.05 7.51
C PRO A 737 -8.38 -9.26 7.14
N ALA A 738 -9.47 -9.06 6.39
CA ALA A 738 -9.98 -10.13 5.55
C ALA A 738 -8.75 -10.73 4.83
N PRO A 739 -8.57 -12.05 4.77
CA PRO A 739 -7.46 -12.61 4.03
C PRO A 739 -7.47 -11.95 2.65
N GLN A 740 -6.40 -11.24 2.31
CA GLN A 740 -6.20 -10.75 0.95
C GLN A 740 -6.44 -11.95 0.05
N LEU A 741 -7.52 -11.89 -0.74
CA LEU A 741 -7.68 -12.76 -1.88
C LEU A 741 -6.36 -12.69 -2.63
N PRO A 742 -5.72 -13.83 -2.97
CA PRO A 742 -4.52 -13.78 -3.78
C PRO A 742 -4.85 -12.97 -5.03
N LEU A 743 -4.17 -11.83 -5.18
CA LEU A 743 -4.07 -11.14 -6.46
C LEU A 743 -3.65 -12.20 -7.46
N PHE A 744 -4.45 -12.40 -8.49
CA PHE A 744 -3.99 -13.07 -9.69
C PHE A 744 -2.83 -12.23 -10.24
N THR A 745 -1.61 -12.49 -9.78
CA THR A 745 -0.46 -12.33 -10.63
C THR A 745 -0.71 -13.28 -11.79
N HIS A 746 -0.76 -12.76 -13.02
CA HIS A 746 -0.56 -13.58 -14.20
C HIS A 746 0.85 -14.20 -14.11
N SER A 747 1.00 -15.28 -13.34
CA SER A 747 2.05 -16.26 -13.61
C SER A 747 1.82 -16.68 -15.05
N GLY A 748 2.84 -16.53 -15.89
CA GLY A 748 2.80 -16.93 -17.29
C GLY A 748 2.43 -18.41 -17.42
N ALA A 749 1.13 -18.70 -17.42
CA ALA A 749 0.57 -19.90 -17.97
C ALA A 749 0.85 -19.80 -19.46
N THR A 750 1.79 -20.60 -19.93
CA THR A 750 1.94 -20.90 -21.34
C THR A 750 0.61 -21.47 -21.79
N LEU A 751 -0.16 -20.65 -22.52
CA LEU A 751 -1.37 -21.07 -23.22
C LEU A 751 -0.98 -22.18 -24.20
N SER A 752 -1.11 -23.43 -23.75
CA SER A 752 -1.40 -24.55 -24.63
C SER A 752 -2.59 -24.11 -25.48
N THR A 753 -2.38 -23.91 -26.77
CA THR A 753 -3.42 -23.68 -27.77
C THR A 753 -4.34 -24.90 -27.83
N ARG A 754 -5.27 -25.00 -26.88
CA ARG A 754 -6.51 -25.72 -27.09
C ARG A 754 -7.41 -24.78 -27.87
N SER A 755 -7.86 -25.27 -29.02
CA SER A 755 -8.90 -24.67 -29.85
C SER A 755 -9.98 -24.05 -28.98
N ILE A 756 -10.24 -22.75 -29.17
CA ILE A 756 -11.43 -22.08 -28.64
C ILE A 756 -12.63 -22.92 -29.10
N PRO A 757 -13.42 -23.52 -28.20
CA PRO A 757 -14.64 -24.19 -28.58
C PRO A 757 -15.51 -23.15 -29.28
N THR A 758 -16.01 -23.48 -30.46
CA THR A 758 -16.83 -22.59 -31.30
C THR A 758 -18.21 -22.26 -30.69
N SER A 759 -18.47 -22.66 -29.43
CA SER A 759 -19.73 -22.50 -28.69
C SER A 759 -19.45 -22.15 -27.23
N LYS A 760 -20.28 -21.26 -26.65
CA LYS A 760 -20.22 -20.89 -25.23
C LYS A 760 -20.37 -22.14 -24.33
N PRO A 761 -19.63 -22.25 -23.20
CA PRO A 761 -19.83 -23.34 -22.26
C PRO A 761 -21.26 -23.37 -21.71
N ARG A 762 -21.82 -24.56 -21.55
CA ARG A 762 -23.18 -24.72 -21.02
C ARG A 762 -23.14 -25.00 -19.52
N VAL A 763 -23.95 -24.27 -18.76
CA VAL A 763 -24.02 -24.40 -17.30
C VAL A 763 -25.43 -24.82 -16.90
N LEU A 764 -25.54 -25.95 -16.20
CA LEU A 764 -26.78 -26.39 -15.59
C LEU A 764 -26.97 -25.68 -14.25
N HIS A 765 -27.84 -24.68 -14.22
CA HIS A 765 -28.23 -23.96 -13.02
C HIS A 765 -29.34 -24.71 -12.30
N ILE A 766 -29.00 -25.32 -11.16
CA ILE A 766 -29.95 -26.01 -10.28
C ILE A 766 -30.24 -25.14 -9.05
N GLY A 767 -31.51 -24.89 -8.78
CA GLY A 767 -31.92 -23.97 -7.72
C GLY A 767 -32.73 -22.80 -8.23
N ASP A 768 -33.02 -21.89 -7.31
CA ASP A 768 -33.71 -20.64 -7.61
C ASP A 768 -32.80 -19.66 -8.35
N PRO A 769 -33.37 -18.71 -9.10
CA PRO A 769 -32.59 -17.64 -9.72
C PRO A 769 -31.82 -16.81 -8.69
N ILE A 770 -30.68 -16.26 -9.14
CA ILE A 770 -29.83 -15.36 -8.37
C ILE A 770 -30.62 -14.19 -7.80
N LYS A 771 -30.37 -13.90 -6.52
CA LYS A 771 -31.08 -12.89 -5.74
C LYS A 771 -30.17 -11.75 -5.34
N TYR A 772 -28.91 -12.03 -5.02
CA TYR A 772 -28.04 -11.04 -4.38
C TYR A 772 -26.97 -10.46 -5.32
N ASN A 773 -26.57 -11.18 -6.37
CA ASN A 773 -25.56 -10.74 -7.35
C ASN A 773 -26.10 -10.77 -8.80
N PRO A 774 -27.19 -10.05 -9.11
CA PRO A 774 -27.80 -10.08 -10.44
C PRO A 774 -26.85 -9.62 -11.55
N GLU A 775 -25.99 -8.64 -11.28
CA GLU A 775 -25.00 -8.13 -12.24
C GLU A 775 -23.89 -9.14 -12.53
N THR A 776 -23.32 -9.76 -11.49
CA THR A 776 -22.33 -10.84 -11.66
C THR A 776 -22.93 -12.02 -12.42
N TYR A 777 -24.18 -12.36 -12.15
CA TYR A 777 -24.90 -13.41 -12.86
C TYR A 777 -25.19 -13.05 -14.32
N LEU A 778 -25.49 -11.78 -14.62
CA LEU A 778 -25.63 -11.32 -15.98
C LEU A 778 -24.33 -11.54 -16.76
N ARG A 779 -23.18 -11.12 -16.21
CA ARG A 779 -21.85 -11.36 -16.81
C ARG A 779 -21.56 -12.85 -16.99
N PHE A 780 -21.87 -13.65 -15.98
CA PHE A 780 -21.76 -15.11 -16.03
C PHE A 780 -22.60 -15.71 -17.17
N SER A 781 -23.84 -15.24 -17.34
CA SER A 781 -24.78 -15.68 -18.39
C SER A 781 -24.45 -15.15 -19.79
N ILE A 782 -23.66 -14.09 -19.91
CA ILE A 782 -23.12 -13.64 -21.20
C ILE A 782 -22.04 -14.61 -21.67
N GLN A 783 -21.21 -15.11 -20.76
CA GLN A 783 -20.09 -16.00 -21.06
C GLN A 783 -20.49 -17.47 -21.18
N CYS A 784 -21.56 -17.87 -20.50
CA CYS A 784 -22.07 -19.24 -20.48
C CYS A 784 -23.53 -19.31 -20.94
N GLU A 785 -23.90 -20.36 -21.66
CA GLU A 785 -25.32 -20.65 -21.90
C GLU A 785 -25.91 -21.32 -20.65
N ILE A 786 -26.85 -20.63 -19.99
CA ILE A 786 -27.46 -21.12 -18.75
C ILE A 786 -28.71 -21.93 -19.05
N VAL A 787 -28.71 -23.19 -18.62
CA VAL A 787 -29.88 -24.08 -18.65
C VAL A 787 -30.42 -24.21 -17.24
N ARG A 788 -31.69 -23.87 -17.04
CA ARG A 788 -32.35 -23.97 -15.73
C ARG A 788 -33.52 -24.94 -15.80
N PRO A 789 -33.41 -26.15 -15.23
CA PRO A 789 -34.53 -27.09 -15.15
C PRO A 789 -35.71 -26.52 -14.37
N SER A 790 -36.93 -26.91 -14.73
CA SER A 790 -38.13 -26.55 -13.95
C SER A 790 -38.11 -27.21 -12.56
N THR A 791 -38.98 -26.77 -11.65
CA THR A 791 -39.07 -27.37 -10.31
C THR A 791 -39.50 -28.84 -10.36
N GLU A 792 -40.34 -29.22 -11.33
CA GLU A 792 -40.74 -30.60 -11.60
C GLU A 792 -39.57 -31.42 -12.14
N GLU A 793 -38.82 -30.85 -13.09
CA GLU A 793 -37.64 -31.50 -13.67
C GLU A 793 -36.50 -31.69 -12.66
N ARG A 794 -36.46 -30.90 -11.58
CA ARG A 794 -35.50 -31.05 -10.48
C ARG A 794 -35.86 -32.19 -9.51
N GLN A 795 -37.04 -32.79 -9.60
CA GLN A 795 -37.40 -33.94 -8.78
C GLN A 795 -36.62 -35.17 -9.24
N ARG A 796 -36.08 -35.97 -8.30
CA ARG A 796 -35.14 -37.07 -8.62
C ARG A 796 -35.57 -37.97 -9.79
N PRO A 797 -36.81 -38.51 -9.85
CA PRO A 797 -37.22 -39.39 -10.95
C PRO A 797 -37.17 -38.70 -12.32
N GLU A 798 -37.66 -37.45 -12.39
CA GLU A 798 -37.70 -36.68 -13.63
C GLU A 798 -36.31 -36.14 -14.00
N PHE A 799 -35.47 -35.82 -13.03
CA PHE A 799 -34.08 -35.40 -13.24
C PHE A 799 -33.25 -36.54 -13.86
N ILE A 800 -33.37 -37.76 -13.32
CA ILE A 800 -32.75 -38.97 -13.87
C ILE A 800 -33.23 -39.23 -15.30
N LYS A 801 -34.55 -39.13 -15.54
CA LYS A 801 -35.13 -39.30 -16.87
C LYS A 801 -34.58 -38.26 -17.86
N SER A 802 -34.51 -37.00 -17.44
CA SER A 802 -34.02 -35.88 -18.25
C SER A 802 -32.54 -36.00 -18.60
N LEU A 803 -31.70 -36.50 -17.70
CA LEU A 803 -30.29 -36.83 -17.98
C LEU A 803 -30.16 -37.97 -18.99
N LYS A 804 -30.94 -39.06 -18.83
CA LYS A 804 -30.94 -40.21 -19.77
C LYS A 804 -31.40 -39.82 -21.17
N GLU A 805 -32.42 -38.97 -21.25
CA GLU A 805 -32.96 -38.44 -22.51
C GLU A 805 -32.15 -37.26 -23.07
N LYS A 806 -31.12 -36.80 -22.35
CA LYS A 806 -30.28 -35.65 -22.70
C LYS A 806 -31.07 -34.38 -23.00
N ARG A 807 -32.14 -34.11 -22.24
CA ARG A 807 -33.04 -32.95 -22.48
C ARG A 807 -32.33 -31.61 -22.38
N TRP A 808 -31.35 -31.50 -21.49
CA TRP A 808 -30.52 -30.31 -21.35
C TRP A 808 -29.26 -30.36 -22.22
N GLY A 809 -29.14 -31.33 -23.15
CA GLY A 809 -27.94 -31.61 -23.93
C GLY A 809 -26.69 -31.83 -23.08
N ASP A 810 -25.52 -31.74 -23.71
CA ASP A 810 -24.25 -31.78 -22.99
C ASP A 810 -23.99 -30.40 -22.32
N PHE A 811 -23.51 -30.42 -21.07
CA PHE A 811 -23.16 -29.22 -20.29
C PHE A 811 -21.79 -29.39 -19.63
N ASP A 812 -21.10 -28.28 -19.43
CA ASP A 812 -19.71 -28.21 -18.94
C ASP A 812 -19.62 -28.00 -17.42
N ALA A 813 -20.67 -27.45 -16.81
CA ALA A 813 -20.68 -27.12 -15.40
C ALA A 813 -22.06 -27.30 -14.75
N ILE A 814 -22.06 -27.53 -13.45
CA ILE A 814 -23.26 -27.50 -12.59
C ILE A 814 -23.09 -26.35 -11.59
N PHE A 815 -24.12 -25.52 -11.51
CA PHE A 815 -24.16 -24.34 -10.66
C PHE A 815 -25.33 -24.41 -9.69
N ARG A 816 -25.03 -24.43 -8.39
CA ARG A 816 -26.03 -24.41 -7.32
C ARG A 816 -25.79 -23.20 -6.40
N PRO A 817 -26.47 -22.06 -6.62
CA PRO A 817 -26.17 -20.82 -5.87
C PRO A 817 -26.77 -20.73 -4.48
N PHE A 818 -27.71 -21.62 -4.13
CA PHE A 818 -28.36 -21.61 -2.82
C PHE A 818 -28.29 -22.98 -2.16
N TRP A 819 -28.16 -22.99 -0.84
CA TRP A 819 -28.20 -24.22 -0.05
C TRP A 819 -29.64 -24.67 0.25
N GLY A 820 -30.61 -23.73 0.29
CA GLY A 820 -32.02 -24.02 0.54
C GLY A 820 -32.80 -24.52 -0.68
N THR A 821 -32.27 -24.36 -1.90
CA THR A 821 -32.87 -24.85 -3.15
C THR A 821 -31.84 -25.56 -4.02
N GLY A 822 -32.27 -26.25 -5.07
CA GLY A 822 -31.37 -26.99 -5.97
C GLY A 822 -30.89 -28.33 -5.38
N GLY A 823 -31.51 -28.79 -4.29
CA GLY A 823 -31.29 -30.10 -3.66
C GLY A 823 -32.46 -31.07 -3.82
N GLU A 824 -33.45 -30.75 -4.67
CA GLU A 824 -34.71 -31.49 -4.80
C GLU A 824 -34.53 -32.93 -5.34
N MET A 825 -33.43 -33.19 -6.04
CA MET A 825 -33.05 -34.50 -6.56
C MET A 825 -32.41 -35.42 -5.50
N GLY A 826 -32.24 -34.93 -4.27
CA GLY A 826 -31.64 -35.67 -3.16
C GLY A 826 -30.12 -35.81 -3.29
N LYS A 827 -29.57 -36.90 -2.74
CA LYS A 827 -28.12 -37.13 -2.70
C LYS A 827 -27.55 -37.32 -4.11
N TRP A 828 -26.40 -36.72 -4.37
CA TRP A 828 -25.61 -36.93 -5.57
C TRP A 828 -24.69 -38.12 -5.37
N ASP A 829 -25.25 -39.30 -5.59
CA ASP A 829 -24.63 -40.63 -5.47
C ASP A 829 -24.28 -41.20 -6.85
N ASP A 830 -23.82 -42.46 -6.91
CA ASP A 830 -23.45 -43.08 -8.20
C ASP A 830 -24.60 -43.14 -9.20
N GLU A 831 -25.85 -43.28 -8.74
CA GLU A 831 -27.01 -43.27 -9.65
C GLU A 831 -27.11 -41.96 -10.44
N LEU A 832 -26.97 -40.80 -9.78
CA LEU A 832 -27.00 -39.50 -10.45
C LEU A 832 -25.68 -39.19 -11.18
N ILE A 833 -24.55 -39.37 -10.50
CA ILE A 833 -23.25 -38.97 -11.04
C ILE A 833 -22.90 -39.82 -12.28
N SER A 834 -23.34 -41.07 -12.37
CA SER A 834 -23.09 -41.95 -13.53
C SER A 834 -23.78 -41.50 -14.82
N LEU A 835 -24.82 -40.68 -14.69
CA LEU A 835 -25.61 -40.16 -15.80
C LEU A 835 -25.12 -38.80 -16.29
N LEU A 836 -24.13 -38.20 -15.62
CA LEU A 836 -23.60 -36.89 -16.03
C LEU A 836 -22.89 -36.97 -17.39
N PRO A 837 -23.08 -35.97 -18.27
CA PRO A 837 -22.34 -35.89 -19.52
C PRO A 837 -20.82 -35.85 -19.27
N ARG A 838 -20.05 -36.45 -20.19
CA ARG A 838 -18.57 -36.42 -20.11
C ARG A 838 -17.97 -35.01 -20.22
N SER A 839 -18.75 -34.04 -20.69
CA SER A 839 -18.36 -32.64 -20.81
C SER A 839 -18.27 -31.92 -19.46
N VAL A 840 -18.90 -32.43 -18.40
CA VAL A 840 -18.92 -31.77 -17.09
C VAL A 840 -17.50 -31.76 -16.51
N LYS A 841 -17.02 -30.56 -16.17
CA LYS A 841 -15.70 -30.34 -15.57
C LYS A 841 -15.78 -29.82 -14.14
N VAL A 842 -16.84 -29.10 -13.81
CA VAL A 842 -16.99 -28.43 -12.51
C VAL A 842 -18.41 -28.55 -11.97
N PHE A 843 -18.51 -28.80 -10.67
CA PHE A 843 -19.73 -28.64 -9.89
C PHE A 843 -19.46 -27.65 -8.77
N ALA A 844 -19.97 -26.42 -8.89
CA ALA A 844 -19.86 -25.41 -7.84
C ALA A 844 -21.20 -25.28 -7.09
N SER A 845 -21.13 -25.39 -5.77
CA SER A 845 -22.29 -25.33 -4.88
C SER A 845 -22.10 -24.35 -3.72
N ALA A 846 -23.20 -23.68 -3.39
CA ALA A 846 -23.37 -22.99 -2.13
C ALA A 846 -23.26 -23.94 -0.93
N GLY A 847 -22.86 -23.37 0.22
CA GLY A 847 -22.64 -24.09 1.46
C GLY A 847 -21.18 -24.54 1.65
N ALA A 848 -20.79 -24.73 2.92
CA ALA A 848 -19.51 -25.33 3.30
C ALA A 848 -19.56 -26.86 3.26
N GLY A 849 -20.70 -27.45 3.64
CA GLY A 849 -20.90 -28.89 3.67
C GLY A 849 -21.20 -29.50 2.32
N PHE A 850 -20.72 -30.71 2.12
CA PHE A 850 -20.91 -31.49 0.90
C PHE A 850 -21.31 -32.95 1.20
N ASP A 851 -21.83 -33.22 2.40
CA ASP A 851 -22.24 -34.58 2.85
C ASP A 851 -23.33 -35.22 1.96
N TRP A 852 -24.02 -34.40 1.18
CA TRP A 852 -25.06 -34.79 0.23
C TRP A 852 -24.52 -35.14 -1.16
N ALA A 853 -23.24 -34.89 -1.44
CA ALA A 853 -22.61 -35.15 -2.73
C ALA A 853 -21.37 -36.05 -2.59
N ASP A 854 -21.29 -37.12 -3.36
CA ASP A 854 -20.11 -37.99 -3.42
C ASP A 854 -18.98 -37.30 -4.20
N THR A 855 -18.25 -36.43 -3.50
CA THR A 855 -17.15 -35.64 -4.06
C THR A 855 -15.96 -36.50 -4.51
N LYS A 856 -15.80 -37.70 -3.91
CA LYS A 856 -14.80 -38.67 -4.33
C LYS A 856 -15.16 -39.23 -5.70
N LEU A 857 -16.40 -39.70 -5.88
CA LEU A 857 -16.86 -40.23 -7.15
C LEU A 857 -16.87 -39.17 -8.27
N LEU A 858 -17.23 -37.92 -7.95
CA LEU A 858 -17.08 -36.78 -8.86
C LEU A 858 -15.62 -36.61 -9.31
N GLY A 859 -14.67 -36.63 -8.36
CA GLY A 859 -13.24 -36.52 -8.66
C GLY A 859 -12.71 -37.68 -9.50
N GLU A 860 -13.12 -38.92 -9.21
CA GLU A 860 -12.74 -40.10 -9.99
C GLU A 860 -13.26 -40.07 -11.44
N ARG A 861 -14.32 -39.30 -11.69
CA ARG A 861 -14.86 -39.00 -13.04
C ARG A 861 -14.25 -37.74 -13.67
N GLY A 862 -13.32 -37.06 -13.01
CA GLY A 862 -12.65 -35.86 -13.51
C GLY A 862 -13.43 -34.56 -13.30
N ILE A 863 -14.45 -34.57 -12.43
CA ILE A 863 -15.26 -33.40 -12.09
C ILE A 863 -14.73 -32.76 -10.80
N ILE A 864 -14.33 -31.50 -10.89
CA ILE A 864 -13.89 -30.72 -9.74
C ILE A 864 -15.12 -30.20 -8.99
N TYR A 865 -15.24 -30.55 -7.71
CA TYR A 865 -16.29 -30.03 -6.85
C TYR A 865 -15.76 -28.85 -6.04
N CYS A 866 -16.43 -27.71 -6.16
CA CYS A 866 -16.13 -26.51 -5.39
C CYS A 866 -17.29 -26.21 -4.44
N ASN A 867 -16.99 -26.13 -3.14
CA ASN A 867 -17.96 -25.60 -2.18
C ASN A 867 -17.80 -24.09 -2.05
N SER A 868 -18.70 -23.43 -1.32
CA SER A 868 -18.59 -22.00 -1.03
C SER A 868 -18.33 -21.73 0.45
N GLY A 869 -17.64 -22.65 1.14
CA GLY A 869 -17.46 -22.59 2.58
C GLY A 869 -16.67 -21.37 3.09
N LEU A 870 -15.83 -20.76 2.23
CA LEU A 870 -15.15 -19.49 2.56
C LEU A 870 -16.13 -18.35 2.81
N ALA A 871 -17.25 -18.28 2.09
CA ALA A 871 -18.22 -17.21 2.22
C ALA A 871 -18.94 -17.20 3.59
N ALA A 872 -19.07 -18.38 4.22
CA ALA A 872 -19.73 -18.53 5.51
C ALA A 872 -18.75 -18.46 6.70
N ALA A 873 -17.44 -18.47 6.44
CA ALA A 873 -16.44 -18.69 7.50
C ALA A 873 -16.48 -17.61 8.59
N GLU A 874 -16.71 -16.37 8.18
CA GLU A 874 -16.81 -15.21 9.07
C GLU A 874 -18.07 -15.26 9.93
N ALA A 875 -19.24 -15.41 9.31
CA ALA A 875 -20.52 -15.51 10.03
C ALA A 875 -20.53 -16.65 11.06
N VAL A 876 -20.01 -17.82 10.66
CA VAL A 876 -19.94 -18.98 11.56
C VAL A 876 -18.95 -18.73 12.72
N ALA A 877 -17.83 -18.06 12.46
CA ALA A 877 -16.87 -17.73 13.52
C ALA A 877 -17.45 -16.71 14.51
N ASP A 878 -18.17 -15.69 14.04
CA ASP A 878 -18.84 -14.71 14.90
C ASP A 878 -19.91 -15.38 15.77
N PHE A 879 -20.73 -16.24 15.17
CA PHE A 879 -21.70 -17.04 15.91
C PHE A 879 -21.03 -17.94 16.96
N ALA A 880 -19.92 -18.60 16.61
CA ALA A 880 -19.19 -19.43 17.56
C ALA A 880 -18.67 -18.63 18.76
N ILE A 881 -18.17 -17.41 18.55
CA ILE A 881 -17.77 -16.53 19.65
C ILE A 881 -18.97 -16.18 20.54
N ALA A 882 -20.12 -15.86 19.95
CA ALA A 882 -21.35 -15.62 20.73
C ALA A 882 -21.77 -16.86 21.53
N ALA A 883 -21.68 -18.06 20.94
CA ALA A 883 -21.95 -19.34 21.60
C ALA A 883 -20.96 -19.62 22.74
N ILE A 884 -19.67 -19.37 22.54
CA ILE A 884 -18.64 -19.49 23.58
C ILE A 884 -18.99 -18.54 24.74
N ILE A 885 -19.23 -17.26 24.47
CA ILE A 885 -19.62 -16.28 25.50
C ILE A 885 -20.87 -16.74 26.25
N SER A 886 -21.88 -17.25 25.53
CA SER A 886 -23.11 -17.79 26.09
C SER A 886 -22.84 -18.87 27.14
N THR A 887 -21.96 -19.83 26.84
CA THR A 887 -21.62 -20.92 27.78
C THR A 887 -20.81 -20.45 29.00
N PHE A 888 -20.00 -19.39 28.85
CA PHE A 888 -19.20 -18.81 29.93
C PHE A 888 -20.02 -17.89 30.84
N ARG A 889 -21.08 -17.26 30.32
CA ARG A 889 -21.88 -16.25 31.01
C ARG A 889 -23.30 -16.72 31.35
N VAL A 890 -23.60 -17.99 31.09
CA VAL A 890 -24.88 -18.65 31.34
C VAL A 890 -26.06 -17.84 30.77
N LEU A 891 -25.85 -17.29 29.57
CA LEU A 891 -26.78 -16.34 28.97
C LEU A 891 -28.21 -16.89 28.80
N PRO A 892 -28.44 -18.17 28.44
CA PRO A 892 -29.80 -18.68 28.31
C PRO A 892 -30.60 -18.55 29.61
N TRP A 893 -29.96 -18.79 30.75
CA TRP A 893 -30.58 -18.62 32.07
C TRP A 893 -30.90 -17.15 32.35
N CYS A 894 -29.92 -16.26 32.16
CA CYS A 894 -30.08 -14.81 32.38
C CYS A 894 -31.18 -14.22 31.48
N ILE A 895 -31.20 -14.58 30.20
CA ILE A 895 -32.19 -14.13 29.22
C ILE A 895 -33.58 -14.64 29.60
N SER A 896 -33.71 -15.93 29.90
CA SER A 896 -34.99 -16.53 30.31
C SER A 896 -35.55 -15.85 31.57
N SER A 897 -34.69 -15.60 32.56
CA SER A 897 -35.10 -14.90 33.78
C SER A 897 -35.56 -13.47 33.50
N ALA A 898 -34.88 -12.74 32.63
CA ALA A 898 -35.28 -11.38 32.25
C ALA A 898 -36.61 -11.35 31.47
N LEU A 899 -36.82 -12.31 30.56
CA LEU A 899 -38.05 -12.42 29.76
C LEU A 899 -39.26 -12.91 30.57
N SER A 900 -39.05 -13.55 31.71
CA SER A 900 -40.15 -14.04 32.57
C SER A 900 -41.03 -12.92 33.13
N GLY A 901 -40.49 -11.69 33.26
CA GLY A 901 -41.15 -10.58 33.93
C GLY A 901 -41.28 -10.75 35.45
N ASP A 902 -40.74 -11.82 36.04
CA ASP A 902 -40.76 -12.09 37.47
C ASP A 902 -39.55 -11.45 38.16
N GLY A 903 -39.82 -10.46 39.02
CA GLY A 903 -38.79 -9.73 39.75
C GLY A 903 -38.03 -10.58 40.77
N GLU A 904 -38.64 -11.61 41.35
CA GLU A 904 -37.96 -12.53 42.26
C GLU A 904 -37.02 -13.46 41.50
N ALA A 905 -37.49 -14.03 40.38
CA ALA A 905 -36.66 -14.82 39.48
C ALA A 905 -35.47 -14.00 38.97
N PHE A 906 -35.70 -12.75 38.54
CA PHE A 906 -34.63 -11.83 38.09
C PHE A 906 -33.55 -11.62 39.15
N ASN A 907 -33.96 -11.28 40.38
CA ASN A 907 -33.02 -11.03 41.47
C ASN A 907 -32.25 -12.29 41.90
N THR A 908 -32.95 -13.43 41.92
CA THR A 908 -32.36 -14.74 42.22
C THR A 908 -31.31 -15.12 41.17
N ASN A 909 -31.66 -15.02 39.89
CA ASN A 909 -30.75 -15.31 38.79
C ASN A 909 -29.54 -14.36 38.78
N HIS A 910 -29.78 -13.04 38.92
CA HIS A 910 -28.71 -12.05 38.97
C HIS A 910 -27.68 -12.38 40.05
N ARG A 911 -28.13 -12.85 41.22
CA ARG A 911 -27.24 -13.31 42.29
C ARG A 911 -26.55 -14.62 41.91
N ASP A 912 -27.30 -15.64 41.50
CA ASP A 912 -26.82 -17.02 41.43
C ASP A 912 -26.02 -17.33 40.15
N ALA A 913 -26.30 -16.64 39.04
CA ALA A 913 -25.56 -16.77 37.79
C ALA A 913 -24.08 -16.36 37.95
N THR A 914 -23.76 -15.48 38.90
CA THR A 914 -22.37 -15.08 39.20
C THR A 914 -21.53 -16.25 39.74
N MET A 915 -22.15 -17.26 40.34
CA MET A 915 -21.46 -18.45 40.85
C MET A 915 -21.03 -19.43 39.75
N GLN A 916 -21.61 -19.32 38.55
CA GLN A 916 -21.34 -20.19 37.41
C GLN A 916 -20.74 -19.45 36.21
N SER A 917 -20.68 -18.12 36.28
CA SER A 917 -20.14 -17.25 35.24
C SER A 917 -18.63 -17.10 35.35
N TYR A 918 -17.94 -17.13 34.22
CA TYR A 918 -16.49 -16.94 34.16
C TYR A 918 -16.11 -16.00 33.02
N ASN A 919 -15.04 -15.23 33.22
CA ASN A 919 -14.39 -14.49 32.14
C ASN A 919 -13.68 -15.45 31.19
N LEU A 920 -13.65 -15.09 29.89
CA LEU A 920 -12.99 -15.88 28.85
C LEU A 920 -11.45 -15.76 28.93
N ARG A 921 -10.93 -14.63 29.40
CA ARG A 921 -9.49 -14.36 29.46
C ARG A 921 -8.74 -15.45 30.21
N ASP A 922 -7.59 -15.85 29.66
CA ASP A 922 -6.69 -16.89 30.19
C ASP A 922 -7.27 -18.31 30.23
N ARG A 923 -8.51 -18.52 29.76
CA ARG A 923 -9.13 -19.85 29.63
C ARG A 923 -8.67 -20.55 28.36
N ALA A 924 -8.56 -21.86 28.44
CA ALA A 924 -8.16 -22.71 27.32
C ALA A 924 -9.36 -23.00 26.40
N LEU A 925 -9.25 -22.60 25.13
CA LEU A 925 -10.21 -22.89 24.07
C LEU A 925 -9.65 -23.98 23.15
N GLY A 926 -10.31 -25.13 23.11
CA GLY A 926 -9.99 -26.25 22.24
C GLY A 926 -10.81 -26.21 20.96
N LEU A 927 -10.14 -26.28 19.81
CA LEU A 927 -10.76 -26.30 18.49
C LEU A 927 -10.53 -27.66 17.83
N VAL A 928 -11.61 -28.40 17.58
CA VAL A 928 -11.57 -29.68 16.87
C VAL A 928 -11.86 -29.40 15.40
N GLY A 929 -10.80 -29.41 14.60
CA GLY A 929 -10.74 -28.85 13.25
C GLY A 929 -10.10 -27.45 13.26
N PHE A 930 -9.03 -27.27 12.49
CA PHE A 930 -8.30 -25.99 12.43
C PHE A 930 -8.20 -25.46 10.99
N GLY A 931 -9.31 -25.59 10.26
CA GLY A 931 -9.53 -24.99 8.93
C GLY A 931 -9.90 -23.51 9.01
N ASN A 932 -10.50 -22.97 7.94
CA ASN A 932 -10.82 -21.55 7.81
C ASN A 932 -11.67 -21.02 8.98
N ILE A 933 -12.73 -21.74 9.36
CA ILE A 933 -13.60 -21.37 10.50
C ILE A 933 -12.81 -21.43 11.82
N GLY A 934 -12.12 -22.54 12.10
CA GLY A 934 -11.35 -22.71 13.33
C GLY A 934 -10.28 -21.63 13.53
N GLN A 935 -9.55 -21.27 12.48
CA GLN A 935 -8.54 -20.21 12.52
C GLN A 935 -9.17 -18.83 12.79
N GLN A 936 -10.33 -18.55 12.20
CA GLN A 936 -11.05 -17.30 12.44
C GLN A 936 -11.61 -17.20 13.87
N ILE A 937 -12.09 -18.31 14.44
CA ILE A 937 -12.50 -18.38 15.85
C ILE A 937 -11.28 -18.16 16.75
N ALA A 938 -10.17 -18.83 16.47
CA ALA A 938 -8.92 -18.69 17.21
C ALA A 938 -8.41 -17.25 17.22
N ALA A 939 -8.42 -16.55 16.08
CA ALA A 939 -8.00 -15.16 15.98
C ALA A 939 -8.84 -14.25 16.88
N ARG A 940 -10.17 -14.35 16.79
CA ARG A 940 -11.11 -13.55 17.61
C ARG A 940 -10.97 -13.87 19.10
N ALA A 941 -10.93 -15.15 19.47
CA ALA A 941 -10.78 -15.58 20.85
C ALA A 941 -9.43 -15.18 21.47
N ARG A 942 -8.34 -15.30 20.70
CA ARG A 942 -6.98 -14.96 21.16
C ARG A 942 -6.80 -13.46 21.32
N HIS A 943 -7.05 -12.71 20.24
CA HIS A 943 -6.73 -11.29 20.18
C HIS A 943 -7.82 -10.43 20.85
N GLY A 944 -9.08 -10.81 20.72
CA GLY A 944 -10.21 -10.09 21.32
C GLY A 944 -10.43 -10.43 22.79
N PHE A 945 -10.35 -11.71 23.16
CA PHE A 945 -10.73 -12.18 24.51
C PHE A 945 -9.57 -12.70 25.36
N GLY A 946 -8.36 -12.79 24.81
CA GLY A 946 -7.18 -13.26 25.54
C GLY A 946 -7.23 -14.73 25.94
N MET A 947 -7.94 -15.58 25.18
CA MET A 947 -7.98 -17.03 25.43
C MET A 947 -6.65 -17.69 25.04
N ASN A 948 -6.38 -18.86 25.62
CA ASN A 948 -5.29 -19.74 25.22
C ASN A 948 -5.82 -20.73 24.18
N ILE A 949 -5.24 -20.72 22.97
CA ILE A 949 -5.77 -21.51 21.86
C ILE A 949 -5.10 -22.88 21.81
N HIS A 950 -5.92 -23.92 21.77
CA HIS A 950 -5.54 -25.31 21.57
C HIS A 950 -6.28 -25.84 20.35
N TYR A 951 -5.65 -26.70 19.56
CA TYR A 951 -6.33 -27.31 18.42
C TYR A 951 -5.90 -28.75 18.15
N TYR A 952 -6.81 -29.51 17.58
CA TYR A 952 -6.60 -30.86 17.05
C TYR A 952 -7.10 -30.88 15.60
N ASP A 953 -6.24 -31.32 14.69
CA ASP A 953 -6.56 -31.49 13.26
C ASP A 953 -5.75 -32.69 12.74
N ILE A 954 -6.21 -33.32 11.65
CA ILE A 954 -5.58 -34.53 11.08
C ILE A 954 -4.13 -34.25 10.68
N LEU A 955 -3.86 -33.01 10.24
CA LEU A 955 -2.52 -32.53 9.94
C LEU A 955 -2.23 -31.25 10.73
N PRO A 956 -1.05 -31.13 11.34
CA PRO A 956 -0.62 -29.90 11.97
C PRO A 956 -0.56 -28.78 10.93
N LYS A 957 -0.95 -27.56 11.32
CA LYS A 957 -0.83 -26.41 10.43
C LYS A 957 0.60 -25.86 10.41
N PRO A 958 1.02 -25.23 9.29
CA PRO A 958 2.34 -24.58 9.21
C PRO A 958 2.55 -23.53 10.30
N THR A 959 3.80 -23.32 10.69
CA THR A 959 4.21 -22.34 11.72
C THR A 959 3.66 -20.94 11.45
N SER A 960 3.57 -20.54 10.17
CA SER A 960 3.01 -19.25 9.75
C SER A 960 1.56 -19.03 10.18
N VAL A 961 0.76 -20.10 10.33
CA VAL A 961 -0.64 -20.04 10.77
C VAL A 961 -0.74 -20.09 12.30
N VAL A 962 0.05 -20.94 12.95
CA VAL A 962 -0.09 -21.20 14.40
C VAL A 962 0.64 -20.19 15.29
N ALA A 963 1.76 -19.63 14.84
CA ALA A 963 2.59 -18.74 15.65
C ALA A 963 1.88 -17.41 16.02
N PRO A 964 1.18 -16.71 15.10
CA PRO A 964 0.46 -15.47 15.43
C PRO A 964 -0.64 -15.70 16.48
N LEU A 965 -1.29 -16.86 16.42
CA LEU A 965 -2.37 -17.25 17.31
C LEU A 965 -1.89 -17.83 18.64
N ARG A 966 -0.58 -18.10 18.78
CA ARG A 966 0.01 -18.90 19.86
C ARG A 966 -0.76 -20.20 20.10
N ALA A 967 -1.18 -20.85 19.01
CA ALA A 967 -2.03 -22.03 19.05
C ALA A 967 -1.21 -23.29 19.37
N THR A 968 -1.63 -24.05 20.38
CA THR A 968 -1.00 -25.31 20.78
C THR A 968 -1.65 -26.48 20.04
N HIS A 969 -0.87 -27.21 19.27
CA HIS A 969 -1.34 -28.43 18.59
C HIS A 969 -1.37 -29.62 19.54
N HIS A 970 -2.45 -30.40 19.49
CA HIS A 970 -2.56 -31.70 20.15
C HIS A 970 -2.52 -32.80 19.11
N GLU A 971 -1.75 -33.86 19.35
CA GLU A 971 -1.66 -35.02 18.46
C GLU A 971 -2.89 -35.92 18.53
N THR A 972 -3.67 -35.84 19.60
CA THR A 972 -4.87 -36.65 19.81
C THR A 972 -6.03 -35.81 20.34
N LEU A 973 -7.26 -36.23 20.04
CA LEU A 973 -8.47 -35.57 20.53
C LEU A 973 -8.51 -35.58 22.06
N GLU A 974 -8.18 -36.71 22.68
CA GLU A 974 -8.19 -36.93 24.13
C GLU A 974 -7.28 -35.94 24.86
N SER A 975 -6.10 -35.64 24.28
CA SER A 975 -5.15 -34.68 24.83
C SER A 975 -5.71 -33.25 24.84
N LEU A 976 -6.49 -32.89 23.81
CA LEU A 976 -7.15 -31.59 23.73
C LEU A 976 -8.31 -31.49 24.73
N LEU A 977 -9.16 -32.51 24.79
CA LEU A 977 -10.33 -32.54 25.69
C LEU A 977 -9.93 -32.39 27.17
N ALA A 978 -8.82 -33.01 27.57
CA ALA A 978 -8.33 -32.96 28.94
C ALA A 978 -7.77 -31.59 29.37
N GLN A 979 -7.38 -30.72 28.42
CA GLN A 979 -6.70 -29.46 28.71
C GLN A 979 -7.60 -28.23 28.58
N CYS A 980 -8.71 -28.32 27.86
CA CYS A 980 -9.51 -27.15 27.48
C CYS A 980 -10.68 -26.88 28.44
N ASP A 981 -10.93 -25.59 28.72
CA ASP A 981 -12.08 -25.12 29.51
C ASP A 981 -13.36 -25.00 28.67
N CYS A 982 -13.20 -24.89 27.34
CA CYS A 982 -14.27 -24.93 26.36
C CYS A 982 -13.77 -25.61 25.08
N VAL A 983 -14.57 -26.50 24.50
CA VAL A 983 -14.24 -27.17 23.23
C VAL A 983 -15.29 -26.84 22.18
N VAL A 984 -14.83 -26.47 20.99
CA VAL A 984 -15.67 -26.17 19.82
C VAL A 984 -15.41 -27.22 18.73
N LEU A 985 -16.48 -27.83 18.21
CA LEU A 985 -16.40 -28.62 16.99
C LEU A 985 -16.59 -27.73 15.77
N CYS A 986 -15.59 -27.70 14.88
CA CYS A 986 -15.62 -26.98 13.60
C CYS A 986 -14.93 -27.77 12.47
N THR A 987 -15.13 -29.09 12.48
CA THR A 987 -14.60 -30.08 11.53
C THR A 987 -15.70 -30.61 10.60
N PRO A 988 -15.40 -31.07 9.38
CA PRO A 988 -16.36 -31.82 8.56
C PRO A 988 -16.92 -33.06 9.28
N ALA A 989 -18.12 -33.51 8.88
CA ALA A 989 -18.61 -34.82 9.29
C ALA A 989 -17.74 -35.93 8.68
N GLY A 990 -17.48 -36.96 9.47
CA GLY A 990 -16.87 -38.21 9.02
C GLY A 990 -17.75 -39.40 9.39
N ASP A 991 -17.25 -40.61 9.17
CA ASP A 991 -17.99 -41.86 9.42
C ASP A 991 -18.18 -42.17 10.91
N SER A 992 -17.62 -41.38 11.82
CA SER A 992 -17.59 -41.64 13.26
C SER A 992 -18.04 -40.45 14.11
N THR A 993 -18.81 -40.73 15.16
CA THR A 993 -19.18 -39.78 16.22
C THR A 993 -17.98 -39.48 17.12
N LEU A 994 -17.52 -38.22 17.13
CA LEU A 994 -16.32 -37.78 17.86
C LEU A 994 -16.57 -37.57 19.35
N ILE A 995 -17.72 -36.97 19.69
CA ILE A 995 -18.11 -36.69 21.07
C ILE A 995 -19.19 -37.69 21.47
N ASN A 996 -18.83 -38.65 22.33
CA ASN A 996 -19.66 -39.79 22.68
C ASN A 996 -19.44 -40.19 24.14
N ALA A 997 -20.13 -41.24 24.61
CA ALA A 997 -20.05 -41.71 25.99
C ALA A 997 -18.62 -42.05 26.47
N THR A 998 -17.69 -42.34 25.55
CA THR A 998 -16.28 -42.64 25.90
C THR A 998 -15.40 -41.38 25.92
N THR A 999 -15.69 -40.37 25.10
CA THR A 999 -14.89 -39.14 25.03
C THR A 999 -15.37 -38.03 25.94
N LEU A 1000 -16.67 -37.98 26.27
CA LEU A 1000 -17.24 -37.01 27.20
C LEU A 1000 -16.58 -37.04 28.60
N PRO A 1001 -16.26 -38.20 29.20
CA PRO A 1001 -15.55 -38.24 30.48
C PRO A 1001 -14.12 -37.68 30.45
N LEU A 1002 -13.53 -37.47 29.26
CA LEU A 1002 -12.18 -36.93 29.10
C LEU A 1002 -12.13 -35.41 29.15
N PHE A 1003 -13.29 -34.74 29.08
CA PHE A 1003 -13.35 -33.31 29.28
C PHE A 1003 -12.92 -32.95 30.69
N LYS A 1004 -12.26 -31.80 30.82
CA LYS A 1004 -12.02 -31.19 32.13
C LYS A 1004 -13.36 -31.02 32.86
N SER A 1005 -13.42 -31.40 34.14
CA SER A 1005 -14.64 -31.26 34.94
C SER A 1005 -15.14 -29.81 34.94
N GLY A 1006 -16.40 -29.61 34.58
CA GLY A 1006 -17.00 -28.27 34.45
C GLY A 1006 -16.60 -27.54 33.15
N ALA A 1007 -16.07 -28.24 32.16
CA ALA A 1007 -15.81 -27.67 30.83
C ALA A 1007 -17.11 -27.34 30.10
N ARG A 1008 -16.95 -26.57 29.02
CA ARG A 1008 -18.04 -26.15 28.13
C ARG A 1008 -17.89 -26.79 26.77
N PHE A 1009 -19.00 -26.96 26.08
CA PHE A 1009 -19.03 -27.57 24.76
C PHE A 1009 -19.83 -26.75 23.76
N VAL A 1010 -19.28 -26.55 22.57
CA VAL A 1010 -19.94 -25.83 21.48
C VAL A 1010 -19.89 -26.67 20.21
N ASN A 1011 -21.04 -26.88 19.56
CA ASN A 1011 -21.11 -27.53 18.25
C ASN A 1011 -21.72 -26.59 17.20
N ILE A 1012 -20.90 -26.22 16.23
CA ILE A 1012 -21.27 -25.44 15.03
C ILE A 1012 -20.92 -26.19 13.73
N ALA A 1013 -20.55 -27.47 13.86
CA ALA A 1013 -20.14 -28.32 12.76
C ALA A 1013 -21.32 -29.14 12.22
N ARG A 1014 -21.51 -30.34 12.75
CA ARG A 1014 -22.60 -31.25 12.40
C ARG A 1014 -23.10 -31.96 13.64
N GLY A 1015 -24.42 -32.18 13.72
CA GLY A 1015 -25.02 -32.90 14.84
C GLY A 1015 -24.56 -34.35 14.95
N SER A 1016 -24.34 -35.02 13.81
CA SER A 1016 -23.87 -36.42 13.75
C SER A 1016 -22.50 -36.68 14.39
N LEU A 1017 -21.71 -35.62 14.63
CA LEU A 1017 -20.43 -35.71 15.35
C LEU A 1017 -20.60 -35.92 16.85
N VAL A 1018 -21.82 -35.82 17.38
CA VAL A 1018 -22.14 -35.87 18.81
C VAL A 1018 -23.23 -36.90 19.08
N ASP A 1019 -22.99 -37.76 20.07
CA ASP A 1019 -24.01 -38.57 20.71
C ASP A 1019 -24.78 -37.69 21.71
N GLU A 1020 -25.95 -37.22 21.30
CA GLU A 1020 -26.75 -36.28 22.09
C GLU A 1020 -27.34 -36.91 23.36
N ASP A 1021 -27.57 -38.22 23.38
CA ASP A 1021 -28.00 -38.94 24.58
C ASP A 1021 -26.89 -38.89 25.64
N ALA A 1022 -25.66 -39.23 25.23
CA ALA A 1022 -24.50 -39.16 26.10
C ALA A 1022 -24.21 -37.72 26.54
N LEU A 1023 -24.39 -36.73 25.66
CA LEU A 1023 -24.21 -35.31 25.99
C LEU A 1023 -25.20 -34.85 27.08
N VAL A 1024 -26.48 -35.26 26.99
CA VAL A 1024 -27.48 -34.94 28.02
C VAL A 1024 -27.08 -35.52 29.37
N VAL A 1025 -26.58 -36.76 29.40
CA VAL A 1025 -26.07 -37.38 30.63
C VAL A 1025 -24.89 -36.60 31.19
N ALA A 1026 -23.89 -36.27 30.36
CA ALA A 1026 -22.71 -35.51 30.76
C ALA A 1026 -23.04 -34.10 31.28
N LEU A 1027 -24.08 -33.45 30.76
CA LEU A 1027 -24.57 -32.18 31.29
C LEU A 1027 -25.28 -32.37 32.63
N ARG A 1028 -26.12 -33.40 32.79
CA ARG A 1028 -26.84 -33.66 34.04
C ARG A 1028 -25.92 -34.06 35.19
N GLU A 1029 -24.94 -34.92 34.91
CA GLU A 1029 -24.04 -35.49 35.92
C GLU A 1029 -22.85 -34.59 36.27
N GLY A 1030 -22.59 -33.54 35.50
CA GLY A 1030 -21.61 -32.50 35.83
C GLY A 1030 -20.23 -32.52 35.14
N PRO A 1031 -19.82 -33.52 34.32
CA PRO A 1031 -18.63 -33.39 33.48
C PRO A 1031 -18.60 -32.10 32.65
N LEU A 1032 -19.75 -31.71 32.09
CA LEU A 1032 -19.93 -30.45 31.37
C LEU A 1032 -20.84 -29.49 32.14
N SER A 1033 -20.43 -28.23 32.23
CA SER A 1033 -21.23 -27.20 32.92
C SER A 1033 -22.38 -26.73 32.03
N ASN A 1034 -22.06 -26.32 30.80
CA ASN A 1034 -22.97 -25.72 29.82
C ASN A 1034 -22.59 -26.15 28.40
N ALA A 1035 -23.56 -26.10 27.49
CA ALA A 1035 -23.33 -26.34 26.07
C ALA A 1035 -24.03 -25.31 25.16
N ALA A 1036 -23.55 -25.19 23.92
CA ALA A 1036 -24.23 -24.44 22.87
C ALA A 1036 -24.22 -25.23 21.56
N LEU A 1037 -25.39 -25.46 20.98
CA LEU A 1037 -25.54 -26.24 19.76
C LEU A 1037 -26.32 -25.43 18.72
N ASP A 1038 -25.67 -25.17 17.59
CA ASP A 1038 -26.34 -24.70 16.38
C ASP A 1038 -26.89 -25.85 15.54
N VAL A 1039 -26.26 -27.02 15.66
CA VAL A 1039 -26.55 -28.22 14.88
C VAL A 1039 -26.97 -29.38 15.78
N HIS A 1040 -27.85 -30.24 15.28
CA HIS A 1040 -28.49 -31.32 16.06
C HIS A 1040 -28.44 -32.66 15.32
N ALA A 1041 -28.34 -33.78 16.03
CA ALA A 1041 -28.12 -35.10 15.43
C ALA A 1041 -29.26 -35.53 14.49
N ASN A 1042 -30.50 -35.15 14.82
CA ASN A 1042 -31.72 -35.48 14.07
C ASN A 1042 -32.42 -34.22 13.52
N GLU A 1043 -31.67 -33.24 13.02
CA GLU A 1043 -32.23 -32.01 12.43
C GLU A 1043 -33.38 -32.29 11.44
N PRO A 1044 -34.50 -31.53 11.50
CA PRO A 1044 -34.72 -30.33 12.32
C PRO A 1044 -35.22 -30.62 13.75
N GLN A 1045 -35.28 -31.89 14.18
CA GLN A 1045 -35.74 -32.26 15.52
C GLN A 1045 -34.60 -32.16 16.53
N VAL A 1046 -34.80 -31.34 17.57
CA VAL A 1046 -33.86 -31.20 18.68
C VAL A 1046 -34.12 -32.29 19.72
N HIS A 1047 -33.05 -32.84 20.30
CA HIS A 1047 -33.18 -33.87 21.33
C HIS A 1047 -34.00 -33.38 22.55
N PRO A 1048 -35.02 -34.14 23.01
CA PRO A 1048 -35.89 -33.72 24.11
C PRO A 1048 -35.12 -33.40 25.40
N GLY A 1049 -34.07 -34.16 25.71
CA GLY A 1049 -33.25 -33.92 26.89
C GLY A 1049 -32.48 -32.58 26.83
N LEU A 1050 -32.05 -32.17 25.64
CA LEU A 1050 -31.39 -30.87 25.44
C LEU A 1050 -32.40 -29.72 25.54
N LEU A 1051 -33.63 -29.89 25.05
CA LEU A 1051 -34.70 -28.91 25.23
C LEU A 1051 -35.00 -28.65 26.72
N GLU A 1052 -35.06 -29.71 27.53
CA GLU A 1052 -35.26 -29.58 28.98
C GLU A 1052 -34.09 -28.85 29.66
N LEU A 1053 -32.84 -29.17 29.29
CA LEU A 1053 -31.66 -28.47 29.81
C LEU A 1053 -31.59 -27.01 29.35
N ALA A 1054 -32.08 -26.69 28.15
CA ALA A 1054 -32.17 -25.33 27.65
C ALA A 1054 -33.20 -24.49 28.42
N LYS A 1055 -34.37 -25.08 28.77
CA LYS A 1055 -35.35 -24.44 29.66
C LYS A 1055 -34.78 -24.15 31.05
N GLN A 1056 -33.84 -24.98 31.50
CA GLN A 1056 -33.08 -24.77 32.74
C GLN A 1056 -31.93 -23.76 32.58
N GLY A 1057 -31.75 -23.18 31.38
CA GLY A 1057 -30.72 -22.18 31.10
C GLY A 1057 -29.29 -22.73 30.92
N ARG A 1058 -29.12 -24.05 30.86
CA ARG A 1058 -27.81 -24.72 30.79
C ARG A 1058 -27.31 -24.96 29.36
N VAL A 1059 -28.21 -24.88 28.38
CA VAL A 1059 -27.90 -25.12 26.97
C VAL A 1059 -28.45 -24.00 26.10
N LEU A 1060 -27.62 -23.45 25.23
CA LEU A 1060 -28.06 -22.61 24.12
C LEU A 1060 -28.36 -23.51 22.91
N LEU A 1061 -29.56 -23.36 22.32
CA LEU A 1061 -29.96 -24.08 21.13
C LEU A 1061 -30.36 -23.09 20.03
N THR A 1062 -29.83 -23.25 18.82
CA THR A 1062 -30.23 -22.47 17.64
C THR A 1062 -30.57 -23.39 16.47
N CYS A 1063 -31.14 -22.84 15.40
CA CYS A 1063 -31.74 -23.59 14.30
C CYS A 1063 -30.81 -23.69 13.06
N HIS A 1064 -29.55 -24.08 13.26
CA HIS A 1064 -28.54 -24.24 12.22
C HIS A 1064 -28.37 -22.98 11.36
N ASN A 1065 -28.22 -21.83 12.02
CA ASN A 1065 -28.18 -20.53 11.37
C ASN A 1065 -26.84 -19.79 11.56
N ALA A 1066 -25.79 -20.45 12.06
CA ALA A 1066 -24.48 -19.81 12.26
C ALA A 1066 -23.92 -19.18 10.98
N GLY A 1067 -24.11 -19.83 9.82
CA GLY A 1067 -23.71 -19.28 8.52
C GLY A 1067 -24.82 -18.53 7.77
N GLY A 1068 -26.01 -18.38 8.35
CA GLY A 1068 -27.20 -17.90 7.65
C GLY A 1068 -27.32 -16.38 7.59
N THR A 1069 -26.35 -15.69 7.00
CA THR A 1069 -26.36 -14.21 6.85
C THR A 1069 -26.61 -13.78 5.40
N VAL A 1070 -27.09 -12.55 5.20
CA VAL A 1070 -27.25 -11.97 3.86
C VAL A 1070 -25.92 -11.96 3.10
N ASP A 1071 -24.83 -11.62 3.79
CA ASP A 1071 -23.48 -11.58 3.21
C ASP A 1071 -22.96 -12.96 2.83
N THR A 1072 -23.29 -13.99 3.61
CA THR A 1072 -22.98 -15.38 3.24
C THR A 1072 -23.73 -15.80 1.97
N HIS A 1073 -25.01 -15.44 1.84
CA HIS A 1073 -25.78 -15.75 0.64
C HIS A 1073 -25.23 -15.01 -0.59
N LYS A 1074 -24.84 -13.73 -0.45
CA LYS A 1074 -24.10 -12.99 -1.49
C LYS A 1074 -22.83 -13.73 -1.89
N GLY A 1075 -22.01 -14.13 -0.92
CA GLY A 1075 -20.75 -14.81 -1.17
C GLY A 1075 -20.93 -16.21 -1.80
N PHE A 1076 -21.99 -16.95 -1.46
CA PHE A 1076 -22.29 -18.25 -2.08
C PHE A 1076 -22.55 -18.14 -3.58
N GLU A 1077 -23.38 -17.18 -3.98
CA GLU A 1077 -23.65 -16.91 -5.39
C GLU A 1077 -22.37 -16.50 -6.13
N GLU A 1078 -21.64 -15.51 -5.60
CA GLU A 1078 -20.44 -14.96 -6.23
C GLU A 1078 -19.34 -16.02 -6.38
N LEU A 1079 -18.99 -16.72 -5.28
CA LEU A 1079 -17.90 -17.69 -5.27
C LEU A 1079 -18.19 -18.91 -6.14
N SER A 1080 -19.45 -19.35 -6.18
CA SER A 1080 -19.86 -20.44 -7.07
C SER A 1080 -19.69 -20.05 -8.55
N MET A 1081 -20.12 -18.84 -8.95
CA MET A 1081 -19.92 -18.33 -10.31
C MET A 1081 -18.43 -18.19 -10.64
N ARG A 1082 -17.63 -17.63 -9.72
CA ARG A 1082 -16.18 -17.44 -9.91
C ARG A 1082 -15.43 -18.76 -10.08
N ASN A 1083 -15.76 -19.80 -9.31
CA ASN A 1083 -15.16 -21.13 -9.49
C ASN A 1083 -15.44 -21.69 -10.88
N ILE A 1084 -16.69 -21.58 -11.36
CA ILE A 1084 -17.07 -22.07 -12.68
C ILE A 1084 -16.31 -21.31 -13.77
N MET A 1085 -16.30 -19.97 -13.71
CA MET A 1085 -15.57 -19.15 -14.69
C MET A 1085 -14.07 -19.46 -14.70
N ALA A 1086 -13.45 -19.58 -13.53
CA ALA A 1086 -12.03 -19.89 -13.40
C ALA A 1086 -11.69 -21.25 -14.05
N LEU A 1087 -12.47 -22.30 -13.75
CA LEU A 1087 -12.20 -23.63 -14.27
C LEU A 1087 -12.55 -23.79 -15.76
N LEU A 1088 -13.63 -23.18 -16.23
CA LEU A 1088 -14.02 -23.26 -17.65
C LEU A 1088 -13.10 -22.45 -18.56
N SER A 1089 -12.46 -21.40 -18.04
CA SER A 1089 -11.41 -20.64 -18.75
C SER A 1089 -10.02 -21.31 -18.69
N GLY A 1090 -9.88 -22.44 -18.00
CA GLY A 1090 -8.63 -23.19 -17.88
C GLY A 1090 -7.70 -22.75 -16.75
N GLY A 1091 -8.18 -21.89 -15.84
CA GLY A 1091 -7.52 -21.54 -14.59
C GLY A 1091 -7.71 -22.58 -13.48
N GLU A 1092 -7.24 -22.25 -12.28
CA GLU A 1092 -7.35 -23.11 -11.10
C GLU A 1092 -8.68 -22.88 -10.35
N ALA A 1093 -9.16 -23.92 -9.66
CA ALA A 1093 -10.32 -23.82 -8.78
C ALA A 1093 -9.98 -22.98 -7.54
N ILE A 1094 -10.91 -22.13 -7.11
CA ILE A 1094 -10.73 -21.25 -5.94
C ILE A 1094 -10.94 -22.02 -4.63
N THR A 1095 -12.01 -22.84 -4.58
CA THR A 1095 -12.42 -23.58 -3.37
C THR A 1095 -12.70 -25.06 -3.66
N PRO A 1096 -11.76 -25.80 -4.26
CA PRO A 1096 -11.96 -27.22 -4.53
C PRO A 1096 -11.84 -28.05 -3.25
N VAL A 1097 -12.62 -29.12 -3.15
CA VAL A 1097 -12.59 -30.05 -1.98
C VAL A 1097 -12.19 -31.48 -2.33
N ASN A 1098 -12.04 -31.79 -3.62
CA ASN A 1098 -11.86 -33.16 -4.12
C ASN A 1098 -10.67 -33.37 -5.07
N LEU A 1099 -9.70 -32.44 -5.12
CA LEU A 1099 -8.56 -32.52 -6.04
C LEU A 1099 -7.75 -33.82 -5.87
N GLN A 1100 -7.66 -34.34 -4.65
CA GLN A 1100 -6.95 -35.57 -4.31
C GLN A 1100 -7.52 -36.83 -4.99
N PHE A 1101 -8.76 -36.77 -5.50
CA PHE A 1101 -9.43 -37.89 -6.15
C PHE A 1101 -9.39 -37.80 -7.69
N LEU A 1102 -8.85 -36.73 -8.26
CA LEU A 1102 -8.67 -36.59 -9.70
C LEU A 1102 -7.62 -37.60 -10.20
N LYS A 1103 -8.01 -38.47 -11.15
CA LYS A 1103 -7.05 -39.36 -11.82
C LYS A 1103 -6.12 -38.52 -12.71
N LYS A 1104 -4.82 -38.56 -12.40
CA LYS A 1104 -3.77 -37.90 -13.19
C LYS A 1104 -3.66 -38.45 -14.60
#